data_AF-A0AAJ5TCS1-F1
#
_entry.id   AF-A0AAJ5TCS1-F1
#
_cell.length_a   1.000
_cell.length_b   1.000
_cell.length_c   1.000
_cell.angle_alpha   90.00
_cell.angle_beta   90.00
_cell.angle_gamma   90.00
#
_symmetry.space_group_name_H-M   'P 1'
#
loop_
_entity.id
_entity.type
_entity.pdbx_description
1 polymer ?
#
loop_
_entity_poly.entity_id
_entity_poly.type
_entity_poly.pdbx_seq_one_letter_code
_entity_poly.pdbx_strand_id
1 'polypeptide(L)'
;MQAKTRKKPSMGLIIFLVILLAIVGYLLYYFLQPRLKVVNLSYFEDRLVENAKSTTDNNFFYSVIFDINSYRIRVVDSQNGDPVAYAVIANPHVIGKFQSGSALLSPAIKNQLENTNISTYSELVSLAIKTSKSNYAVLPANKLDIVNSLLKLVGTDGYHRDFIPSISSADLPSPSFLQVIISLLPIIVPLFIFFWFIFRMNRNSQGGSGFFNPGKNQAIRIKSDKKYSDVAGNGEAKEEIAEFIDYLKNPTRYAAAGAKIPRGILLGGPPGTGKTLLAKATAGEANVPFFFVSASNFVELYVGVGAKRVRELFKDARTDSPAIIFIDELDAIGRSRGSGIGGGNDEREQTLNQLLVEMDGMVENSGLLVIAATNRTDVLDPALLRPGRFDRSIIVGLPDIKEREEILKLHAKGKRISKNITLANIAKRTPGFSGAQLANVINEATLLSVREKTQVITSEQIDEAIDRVIGGPAKKNRVITEKERIMVAYHEAGHAVVGLKLKSGVKVQKITIVPRGNSGGYNLMLPEEEKYNSTKSELLASIAAFMGGRAAEEIKYGKPEISSGAANDIEKATKIARKMVTEWGMSSLGPIQYEQDQSSPFLGRDYIKNASFSSKVGHEIDIEIRQIISDSYKKAFDTINDNLLLLELIKDTLLEKETIVYEEIQQLAQTLSPLPTKVTTDENKAVKPAEILEELLKVEPEDDEESEEKSDKQSNSQSEKKSSKKCDCTFNHNDDEYSDHEDK
;
A
#
# COMPACT_ATOMS: atom_id res chain seq x y z
N MET A 1 -27.18 13.43 65.72
CA MET A 1 -27.87 13.77 64.44
C MET A 1 -26.94 13.41 63.28
N GLN A 2 -27.41 12.74 62.23
CA GLN A 2 -26.62 12.53 60.99
C GLN A 2 -27.13 13.46 59.90
N ALA A 3 -26.25 14.27 59.31
CA ALA A 3 -26.60 15.15 58.20
C ALA A 3 -26.66 14.36 56.88
N LYS A 4 -27.87 14.17 56.32
CA LYS A 4 -28.05 13.58 54.98
C LYS A 4 -27.55 14.55 53.90
N THR A 5 -26.29 14.39 53.47
CA THR A 5 -25.76 15.04 52.27
C THR A 5 -26.58 14.62 51.05
N ARG A 6 -27.35 15.55 50.47
CA ARG A 6 -28.10 15.30 49.23
C ARG A 6 -27.12 14.96 48.09
N LYS A 7 -27.21 13.75 47.53
CA LYS A 7 -26.47 13.41 46.30
C LYS A 7 -26.89 14.36 45.19
N LYS A 8 -25.92 14.96 44.48
CA LYS A 8 -26.19 15.68 43.23
C LYS A 8 -26.83 14.71 42.21
N PRO A 9 -27.78 15.15 41.36
CA PRO A 9 -28.28 14.32 40.28
C PRO A 9 -27.13 13.93 39.35
N SER A 10 -27.11 12.67 38.91
CA SER A 10 -26.15 12.17 37.93
C SER A 10 -26.27 12.92 36.61
N MET A 11 -25.15 13.24 35.94
CA MET A 11 -25.12 13.99 34.68
C MET A 11 -26.11 13.45 33.62
N GLY A 12 -26.26 12.13 33.49
CA GLY A 12 -27.22 11.52 32.56
C GLY A 12 -28.68 11.92 32.79
N LEU A 13 -29.07 12.27 34.01
CA LEU A 13 -30.43 12.74 34.34
C LEU A 13 -30.63 14.21 33.93
N ILE A 14 -29.57 15.02 33.99
CA ILE A 14 -29.56 16.39 33.47
C ILE A 14 -29.62 16.35 31.93
N ILE A 15 -28.79 15.52 31.30
CA ILE A 15 -28.77 15.32 29.84
C ILE A 15 -30.13 14.81 29.34
N PHE A 16 -30.75 13.85 30.03
CA PHE A 16 -32.10 13.38 29.72
C PHE A 16 -33.14 14.51 29.79
N LEU A 17 -33.09 15.35 30.83
CA LEU A 17 -34.03 16.47 30.98
C LEU A 17 -33.85 17.54 29.89
N VAL A 18 -32.61 17.81 29.46
CA VAL A 18 -32.30 18.71 28.33
C VAL A 18 -32.80 18.13 27.01
N ILE A 19 -32.60 16.84 26.74
CA ILE A 19 -33.10 16.17 25.54
C ILE A 19 -34.64 16.16 25.53
N LEU A 20 -35.27 15.88 26.67
CA LEU A 20 -36.73 15.92 26.81
C LEU A 20 -37.30 17.31 26.52
N LEU A 21 -36.69 18.37 27.07
CA LEU A 21 -37.06 19.76 26.80
C LEU A 21 -36.84 20.14 25.32
N ALA A 22 -35.77 19.66 24.69
CA ALA A 22 -35.52 19.89 23.26
C ALA A 22 -36.58 19.20 22.37
N ILE A 23 -36.98 17.96 22.69
CA ILE A 23 -38.02 17.23 21.96
C ILE A 23 -39.40 17.92 22.14
N VAL A 24 -39.75 18.31 23.37
CA VAL A 24 -41.00 19.05 23.64
C VAL A 24 -41.01 20.41 22.96
N GLY A 25 -39.89 21.14 22.98
CA GLY A 25 -39.73 22.42 22.28
C GLY A 25 -39.84 22.27 20.76
N TYR A 26 -39.25 21.22 20.17
CA TYR A 26 -39.38 20.90 18.75
C TYR A 26 -40.82 20.56 18.36
N LEU A 27 -41.52 19.77 19.19
CA LEU A 27 -42.94 19.46 18.98
C LEU A 27 -43.83 20.71 19.06
N LEU A 28 -43.61 21.60 20.04
CA LEU A 28 -44.32 22.88 20.11
C LEU A 28 -44.04 23.75 18.87
N TYR A 29 -42.77 23.88 18.48
CA TYR A 29 -42.36 24.66 17.32
C TYR A 29 -43.02 24.14 16.04
N TYR A 30 -43.05 22.82 15.83
CA TYR A 30 -43.67 22.19 14.67
C TYR A 30 -45.22 22.38 14.66
N PHE A 31 -45.85 22.41 15.83
CA PHE A 31 -47.30 22.62 15.95
C PHE A 31 -47.73 24.09 15.79
N LEU A 32 -46.81 25.03 16.06
CA LEU A 32 -47.03 26.49 15.95
C LEU A 32 -46.75 27.06 14.54
N GLN A 33 -46.25 26.27 13.60
CA GLN A 33 -46.00 26.71 12.22
C GLN A 33 -47.33 26.92 11.45
N PRO A 34 -47.57 28.10 10.85
CA PRO A 34 -48.75 28.32 10.01
C PRO A 34 -48.67 27.49 8.73
N ARG A 35 -49.73 26.72 8.43
CA ARG A 35 -49.77 25.79 7.29
C ARG A 35 -50.03 26.55 5.98
N LEU A 36 -49.01 26.63 5.13
CA LEU A 36 -49.12 27.17 3.77
C LEU A 36 -50.15 26.39 2.96
N LYS A 37 -51.21 27.07 2.50
CA LYS A 37 -52.23 26.48 1.64
C LYS A 37 -51.78 26.53 0.18
N VAL A 38 -51.75 25.39 -0.50
CA VAL A 38 -51.54 25.35 -1.96
C VAL A 38 -52.88 25.67 -2.64
N VAL A 39 -52.85 26.52 -3.66
CA VAL A 39 -54.04 27.00 -4.38
C VAL A 39 -53.87 26.84 -5.89
N ASN A 40 -54.98 26.87 -6.63
CA ASN A 40 -54.97 26.71 -8.08
C ASN A 40 -54.63 28.05 -8.79
N LEU A 41 -54.35 27.96 -10.10
CA LEU A 41 -54.00 29.14 -10.90
C LEU A 41 -55.15 30.16 -10.96
N SER A 42 -56.40 29.71 -11.13
CA SER A 42 -57.53 30.63 -11.22
C SER A 42 -57.71 31.47 -9.95
N TYR A 43 -57.53 30.90 -8.75
CA TYR A 43 -57.56 31.68 -7.51
C TYR A 43 -56.47 32.75 -7.46
N PHE A 44 -55.26 32.49 -8.02
CA PHE A 44 -54.23 33.52 -8.10
C PHE A 44 -54.56 34.62 -9.12
N GLU A 45 -55.14 34.25 -10.27
CA GLU A 45 -55.64 35.21 -11.28
C GLU A 45 -56.80 36.05 -10.71
N ASP A 46 -57.76 35.43 -10.03
CA ASP A 46 -58.86 36.09 -9.33
C ASP A 46 -58.33 37.07 -8.27
N ARG A 47 -57.39 36.65 -7.41
CA ARG A 47 -56.78 37.51 -6.38
C ARG A 47 -55.94 38.65 -6.98
N LEU A 48 -55.25 38.44 -8.10
CA LEU A 48 -54.59 39.51 -8.85
C LEU A 48 -55.61 40.56 -9.35
N VAL A 49 -56.72 40.09 -9.91
CA VAL A 49 -57.79 40.95 -10.43
C VAL A 49 -58.58 41.65 -9.31
N GLU A 50 -58.78 41.01 -8.16
CA GLU A 50 -59.45 41.57 -7.00
C GLU A 50 -58.60 42.64 -6.30
N ASN A 51 -57.31 42.34 -6.04
CA ASN A 51 -56.35 43.29 -5.47
C ASN A 51 -56.08 44.47 -6.43
N ALA A 52 -56.30 44.32 -7.74
CA ALA A 52 -56.23 45.40 -8.73
C ALA A 52 -57.53 46.22 -8.88
N LYS A 53 -58.64 45.76 -8.29
CA LYS A 53 -59.97 46.43 -8.34
C LYS A 53 -60.41 47.06 -7.03
N SER A 54 -59.89 46.59 -5.88
CA SER A 54 -60.29 47.12 -4.57
C SER A 54 -59.76 48.53 -4.33
N THR A 55 -60.67 49.45 -4.00
CA THR A 55 -60.39 50.87 -3.69
C THR A 55 -60.04 51.13 -2.22
N THR A 56 -59.94 50.10 -1.38
CA THR A 56 -59.67 50.22 0.07
C THR A 56 -58.30 49.63 0.46
N ASP A 57 -57.56 50.36 1.29
CA ASP A 57 -56.11 50.16 1.57
C ASP A 57 -55.69 48.80 2.17
N ASN A 58 -56.63 47.92 2.52
CA ASN A 58 -56.37 46.68 3.26
C ASN A 58 -56.06 45.45 2.40
N ASN A 59 -56.15 45.52 1.07
CA ASN A 59 -55.86 44.40 0.15
C ASN A 59 -54.71 44.73 -0.80
N PHE A 60 -53.52 44.13 -0.58
CA PHE A 60 -52.33 44.30 -1.42
C PHE A 60 -51.35 43.14 -1.25
N PHE A 61 -50.41 42.97 -2.18
CA PHE A 61 -49.36 41.94 -2.09
C PHE A 61 -48.19 42.41 -1.22
N TYR A 62 -47.85 41.63 -0.19
CA TYR A 62 -46.67 41.87 0.66
C TYR A 62 -45.39 41.33 0.03
N SER A 63 -45.42 40.13 -0.54
CA SER A 63 -44.25 39.52 -1.20
C SER A 63 -44.64 38.39 -2.17
N VAL A 64 -43.77 38.16 -3.15
CA VAL A 64 -43.81 37.04 -4.09
C VAL A 64 -42.41 36.41 -4.12
N ILE A 65 -42.30 35.14 -3.77
CA ILE A 65 -41.03 34.42 -3.60
C ILE A 65 -41.03 33.16 -4.46
N PHE A 66 -40.03 33.02 -5.32
CA PHE A 66 -39.88 31.89 -6.24
C PHE A 66 -39.06 30.75 -5.57
N ASP A 67 -39.70 29.61 -5.36
CA ASP A 67 -39.12 28.41 -4.76
C ASP A 67 -38.74 27.42 -5.87
N ILE A 68 -37.52 27.61 -6.41
CA ILE A 68 -37.02 26.92 -7.61
C ILE A 68 -37.01 25.40 -7.43
N ASN A 69 -36.65 24.92 -6.24
CA ASN A 69 -36.50 23.50 -5.93
C ASN A 69 -37.84 22.75 -5.82
N SER A 70 -38.95 23.46 -5.61
CA SER A 70 -40.29 22.87 -5.52
C SER A 70 -41.25 23.33 -6.63
N TYR A 71 -40.76 24.12 -7.59
CA TYR A 71 -41.52 24.72 -8.69
C TYR A 71 -42.76 25.50 -8.22
N ARG A 72 -42.65 26.17 -7.07
CA ARG A 72 -43.74 26.90 -6.42
C ARG A 72 -43.42 28.39 -6.31
N ILE A 73 -44.44 29.21 -6.50
CA ILE A 73 -44.40 30.63 -6.15
C ILE A 73 -45.16 30.78 -4.85
N ARG A 74 -44.46 31.20 -3.78
CA ARG A 74 -45.08 31.56 -2.51
C ARG A 74 -45.52 33.02 -2.60
N VAL A 75 -46.79 33.28 -2.33
CA VAL A 75 -47.41 34.60 -2.38
C VAL A 75 -47.94 34.93 -1.00
N VAL A 76 -47.67 36.14 -0.53
CA VAL A 76 -48.27 36.68 0.68
C VAL A 76 -49.06 37.92 0.28
N ASP A 77 -50.38 37.87 0.42
CA ASP A 77 -51.27 39.02 0.19
C ASP A 77 -52.06 39.37 1.46
N SER A 78 -52.61 40.57 1.48
CA SER A 78 -53.48 41.06 2.54
C SER A 78 -54.93 40.76 2.15
N GLN A 79 -55.69 40.14 3.05
CA GLN A 79 -57.11 39.84 2.87
C GLN A 79 -57.89 40.46 4.03
N ASN A 80 -58.61 41.54 3.75
CA ASN A 80 -59.33 42.39 4.72
C ASN A 80 -58.45 43.03 5.82
N GLY A 81 -57.12 42.89 5.73
CA GLY A 81 -56.13 43.40 6.69
C GLY A 81 -55.22 42.31 7.27
N ASP A 82 -55.62 41.03 7.19
CA ASP A 82 -54.82 39.90 7.66
C ASP A 82 -53.87 39.40 6.56
N PRO A 83 -52.60 39.07 6.89
CA PRO A 83 -51.64 38.53 5.92
C PRO A 83 -51.89 37.04 5.67
N VAL A 84 -52.34 36.70 4.46
CA VAL A 84 -52.58 35.32 4.01
C VAL A 84 -51.43 34.85 3.12
N ALA A 85 -50.83 33.72 3.48
CA ALA A 85 -49.74 33.11 2.73
C ALA A 85 -50.20 31.83 2.01
N TYR A 86 -50.09 31.82 0.68
CA TYR A 86 -50.43 30.67 -0.17
C TYR A 86 -49.31 30.34 -1.16
N ALA A 87 -49.41 29.18 -1.81
CA ALA A 87 -48.47 28.73 -2.83
C ALA A 87 -49.18 28.31 -4.12
N VAL A 88 -48.64 28.78 -5.25
CA VAL A 88 -49.10 28.45 -6.61
C VAL A 88 -48.02 27.61 -7.30
N ILE A 89 -48.40 26.61 -8.10
CA ILE A 89 -47.46 25.82 -8.92
C ILE A 89 -47.22 26.56 -10.23
N ALA A 90 -45.98 26.62 -10.70
CA ALA A 90 -45.60 27.36 -11.91
C ALA A 90 -44.62 26.56 -12.79
N ASN A 91 -44.49 26.97 -14.06
CA ASN A 91 -43.84 26.16 -15.10
C ASN A 91 -42.33 25.91 -14.85
N PRO A 92 -41.88 24.65 -14.71
CA PRO A 92 -40.47 24.30 -14.45
C PRO A 92 -39.48 24.84 -15.49
N HIS A 93 -39.86 24.89 -16.78
CA HIS A 93 -38.99 25.36 -17.86
C HIS A 93 -38.74 26.87 -17.84
N VAL A 94 -39.57 27.63 -17.13
CA VAL A 94 -39.40 29.09 -16.97
C VAL A 94 -38.72 29.39 -15.64
N ILE A 95 -39.17 28.78 -14.54
CA ILE A 95 -38.53 28.95 -13.22
C ILE A 95 -37.09 28.45 -13.20
N GLY A 96 -36.77 27.34 -13.89
CA GLY A 96 -35.40 26.80 -13.97
C GLY A 96 -34.37 27.71 -14.67
N LYS A 97 -34.80 28.82 -15.28
CA LYS A 97 -33.90 29.85 -15.84
C LYS A 97 -33.43 30.88 -14.80
N PHE A 98 -34.08 30.94 -13.64
CA PHE A 98 -33.70 31.81 -12.54
C PHE A 98 -32.81 31.03 -11.57
N GLN A 99 -31.51 31.27 -11.62
CA GLN A 99 -30.60 30.74 -10.60
C GLN A 99 -30.90 31.37 -9.23
N SER A 100 -30.71 30.60 -8.17
CA SER A 100 -31.03 30.98 -6.79
C SER A 100 -30.15 32.13 -6.30
N GLY A 101 -30.66 33.36 -6.38
CA GLY A 101 -30.09 34.54 -5.72
C GLY A 101 -30.11 35.81 -6.58
N SER A 102 -29.69 35.73 -7.84
CA SER A 102 -29.54 36.91 -8.70
C SER A 102 -29.55 36.56 -10.19
N ALA A 103 -30.55 37.05 -10.92
CA ALA A 103 -30.58 37.06 -12.39
C ALA A 103 -30.50 38.50 -12.90
N LEU A 104 -29.49 38.80 -13.72
CA LEU A 104 -29.30 40.09 -14.36
C LEU A 104 -30.43 40.38 -15.37
N LEU A 105 -30.89 41.64 -15.42
CA LEU A 105 -31.90 42.09 -16.38
C LEU A 105 -31.39 41.94 -17.83
N SER A 106 -32.26 41.48 -18.74
CA SER A 106 -31.92 41.40 -20.17
C SER A 106 -31.57 42.78 -20.74
N PRO A 107 -30.63 42.90 -21.70
CA PRO A 107 -30.16 44.20 -22.19
C PRO A 107 -31.27 45.14 -22.69
N ALA A 108 -32.28 44.60 -23.38
CA ALA A 108 -33.42 45.40 -23.87
C ALA A 108 -34.21 46.06 -22.72
N ILE A 109 -34.44 45.32 -21.62
CA ILE A 109 -35.14 45.82 -20.43
C ILE A 109 -34.22 46.75 -19.61
N LYS A 110 -32.92 46.43 -19.53
CA LYS A 110 -31.94 47.26 -18.83
C LYS A 110 -31.80 48.64 -19.46
N ASN A 111 -31.68 48.71 -20.79
CA ASN A 111 -31.58 49.97 -21.54
C ASN A 111 -32.86 50.83 -21.44
N GLN A 112 -34.02 50.23 -21.14
CA GLN A 112 -35.26 50.96 -20.86
C GLN A 112 -35.38 51.48 -19.41
N LEU A 113 -34.45 51.09 -18.52
CA LEU A 113 -34.53 51.35 -17.07
C LEU A 113 -33.30 52.09 -16.50
N GLU A 114 -32.38 52.55 -17.34
CA GLU A 114 -31.06 53.10 -16.91
C GLU A 114 -31.16 54.23 -15.87
N ASN A 115 -32.26 55.01 -15.90
CA ASN A 115 -32.52 56.09 -14.93
C ASN A 115 -32.94 55.61 -13.52
N THR A 116 -33.00 54.30 -13.24
CA THR A 116 -33.57 53.76 -11.99
C THR A 116 -32.65 52.83 -11.19
N ASN A 117 -31.41 52.57 -11.64
CA ASN A 117 -30.40 51.76 -10.94
C ASN A 117 -30.83 50.33 -10.54
N ILE A 118 -31.84 49.75 -11.19
CA ILE A 118 -32.31 48.38 -10.92
C ILE A 118 -31.32 47.38 -11.55
N SER A 119 -30.86 46.39 -10.78
CA SER A 119 -29.86 45.42 -11.23
C SER A 119 -30.43 44.02 -11.50
N THR A 120 -31.48 43.63 -10.78
CA THR A 120 -32.07 42.28 -10.78
C THR A 120 -33.58 42.27 -11.07
N TYR A 121 -34.07 41.14 -11.58
CA TYR A 121 -35.52 40.92 -11.75
C TYR A 121 -36.32 40.97 -10.43
N SER A 122 -35.72 40.55 -9.31
CA SER A 122 -36.32 40.61 -7.97
C SER A 122 -36.56 42.05 -7.49
N GLU A 123 -35.59 42.94 -7.71
CA GLU A 123 -35.75 44.37 -7.42
C GLU A 123 -36.85 44.97 -8.30
N LEU A 124 -36.86 44.67 -9.61
CA LEU A 124 -37.86 45.14 -10.57
C LEU A 124 -39.29 44.75 -10.14
N VAL A 125 -39.53 43.49 -9.78
CA VAL A 125 -40.84 43.03 -9.28
C VAL A 125 -41.21 43.75 -7.98
N SER A 126 -40.28 43.91 -7.04
CA SER A 126 -40.54 44.64 -5.79
C SER A 126 -40.88 46.12 -6.02
N LEU A 127 -40.27 46.75 -7.03
CA LEU A 127 -40.53 48.14 -7.40
C LEU A 127 -41.87 48.28 -8.14
N ALA A 128 -42.20 47.35 -9.03
CA ALA A 128 -43.49 47.32 -9.70
C ALA A 128 -44.65 47.21 -8.69
N ILE A 129 -44.49 46.37 -7.66
CA ILE A 129 -45.48 46.21 -6.57
C ILE A 129 -45.51 47.47 -5.67
N LYS A 130 -44.36 48.08 -5.33
CA LYS A 130 -44.33 49.34 -4.57
C LYS A 130 -44.95 50.53 -5.31
N THR A 131 -44.80 50.59 -6.63
CA THR A 131 -45.23 51.74 -7.47
C THR A 131 -46.68 51.65 -7.97
N SER A 132 -47.51 50.80 -7.36
CA SER A 132 -48.98 50.90 -7.47
C SER A 132 -49.60 51.87 -6.45
N LYS A 133 -48.86 52.28 -5.40
CA LYS A 133 -49.32 53.26 -4.40
C LYS A 133 -49.25 54.71 -4.92
N SER A 134 -50.02 55.04 -5.96
CA SER A 134 -50.33 56.42 -6.37
C SER A 134 -51.57 56.49 -7.26
N ASN A 135 -52.37 57.54 -7.08
CA ASN A 135 -53.74 57.71 -7.60
C ASN A 135 -53.94 57.51 -9.12
N TYR A 136 -55.20 57.17 -9.44
CA TYR A 136 -55.74 56.77 -10.74
C TYR A 136 -55.44 57.66 -11.95
N ALA A 137 -54.92 57.03 -12.99
CA ALA A 137 -55.32 57.20 -14.38
C ALA A 137 -55.11 55.87 -15.14
N VAL A 138 -55.70 55.73 -16.34
CA VAL A 138 -55.59 54.51 -17.17
C VAL A 138 -54.12 54.08 -17.32
N LEU A 139 -53.81 52.82 -16.98
CA LEU A 139 -52.45 52.27 -17.09
C LEU A 139 -51.94 52.43 -18.54
N PRO A 140 -50.88 53.22 -18.79
CA PRO A 140 -50.31 53.33 -20.13
C PRO A 140 -49.72 51.98 -20.54
N ALA A 141 -49.75 51.68 -21.85
CA ALA A 141 -49.48 50.35 -22.40
C ALA A 141 -48.22 49.65 -21.82
N ASN A 142 -47.15 50.40 -21.63
CA ASN A 142 -45.85 49.92 -21.11
C ASN A 142 -45.88 49.37 -19.66
N LYS A 143 -46.99 49.49 -18.91
CA LYS A 143 -47.17 48.77 -17.63
C LYS A 143 -47.93 47.45 -17.78
N LEU A 144 -48.62 47.20 -18.90
CA LEU A 144 -49.29 45.92 -19.19
C LEU A 144 -48.26 44.79 -19.38
N ASP A 145 -47.08 45.11 -19.92
CA ASP A 145 -45.99 44.16 -20.17
C ASP A 145 -45.46 43.47 -18.91
N ILE A 146 -45.53 44.13 -17.74
CA ILE A 146 -45.10 43.53 -16.47
C ILE A 146 -46.08 42.43 -16.04
N VAL A 147 -47.39 42.67 -16.18
CA VAL A 147 -48.44 41.68 -15.89
C VAL A 147 -48.34 40.52 -16.87
N ASN A 148 -48.21 40.81 -18.18
CA ASN A 148 -48.01 39.79 -19.21
C ASN A 148 -46.73 38.96 -18.99
N SER A 149 -45.67 39.57 -18.45
CA SER A 149 -44.42 38.86 -18.09
C SER A 149 -44.60 37.93 -16.89
N LEU A 150 -45.44 38.30 -15.90
CA LEU A 150 -45.79 37.43 -14.77
C LEU A 150 -46.70 36.27 -15.21
N LEU A 151 -47.66 36.51 -16.11
CA LEU A 151 -48.51 35.46 -16.67
C LEU A 151 -47.68 34.45 -17.51
N LYS A 152 -46.71 34.93 -18.31
CA LYS A 152 -45.69 34.09 -18.96
C LYS A 152 -44.86 33.25 -17.98
N LEU A 153 -44.54 33.78 -16.79
CA LEU A 153 -43.77 33.05 -15.76
C LEU A 153 -44.58 31.89 -15.14
N VAL A 154 -45.90 32.01 -15.06
CA VAL A 154 -46.77 30.95 -14.54
C VAL A 154 -47.19 29.97 -15.65
N GLY A 155 -47.25 30.42 -16.91
CA GLY A 155 -47.28 29.55 -18.10
C GLY A 155 -48.50 29.72 -19.02
N THR A 156 -49.04 30.93 -19.15
CA THR A 156 -50.27 31.19 -19.93
C THR A 156 -50.11 31.19 -21.46
N ASP A 157 -48.89 31.45 -21.94
CA ASP A 157 -48.66 31.85 -23.34
C ASP A 157 -48.42 30.67 -24.29
N GLY A 158 -49.49 30.18 -24.89
CA GLY A 158 -49.50 29.53 -26.21
C GLY A 158 -48.92 28.12 -26.35
N TYR A 159 -48.06 27.66 -25.43
CA TYR A 159 -47.44 26.33 -25.50
C TYR A 159 -47.60 25.55 -24.18
N HIS A 160 -48.28 24.40 -24.28
CA HIS A 160 -48.40 23.33 -23.27
C HIS A 160 -48.91 23.72 -21.87
N ARG A 161 -50.25 23.84 -21.74
CA ARG A 161 -50.92 23.66 -20.43
C ARG A 161 -50.68 22.26 -19.85
N ASP A 162 -50.39 21.29 -20.71
CA ASP A 162 -50.19 19.86 -20.40
C ASP A 162 -49.04 19.59 -19.43
N PHE A 163 -48.10 20.54 -19.28
CA PHE A 163 -46.94 20.44 -18.39
C PHE A 163 -47.15 21.05 -16.99
N ILE A 164 -48.30 21.69 -16.72
CA ILE A 164 -48.69 22.00 -15.35
C ILE A 164 -49.27 20.70 -14.77
N PRO A 165 -48.65 20.06 -13.76
CA PRO A 165 -49.21 18.85 -13.18
C PRO A 165 -50.61 19.16 -12.64
N SER A 166 -51.61 18.44 -13.14
CA SER A 166 -52.99 18.58 -12.67
C SER A 166 -53.05 18.36 -11.16
N ILE A 167 -54.00 19.04 -10.50
CA ILE A 167 -54.01 19.21 -9.04
C ILE A 167 -54.38 17.89 -8.36
N SER A 168 -53.39 16.99 -8.26
CA SER A 168 -53.45 15.77 -7.49
C SER A 168 -53.18 16.14 -6.04
N SER A 169 -54.27 16.29 -5.28
CA SER A 169 -54.27 16.60 -3.86
C SER A 169 -53.74 15.43 -3.05
N ALA A 170 -52.42 15.30 -3.00
CA ALA A 170 -51.72 14.57 -1.94
C ALA A 170 -51.71 15.43 -0.68
N ASP A 171 -52.88 15.57 -0.04
CA ASP A 171 -52.94 15.96 1.36
C ASP A 171 -52.07 14.98 2.15
N LEU A 172 -51.02 15.47 2.81
CA LEU A 172 -50.43 14.75 3.92
C LEU A 172 -51.50 14.71 5.01
N PRO A 173 -52.12 13.54 5.31
CA PRO A 173 -53.12 13.49 6.37
C PRO A 173 -52.45 13.94 7.67
N SER A 174 -53.13 14.78 8.44
CA SER A 174 -52.64 15.17 9.76
C SER A 174 -52.33 13.88 10.54
N PRO A 175 -51.06 13.60 10.90
CA PRO A 175 -50.71 12.32 11.47
C PRO A 175 -51.52 12.13 12.74
N SER A 176 -52.35 11.09 12.75
CA SER A 176 -53.17 10.78 13.90
C SER A 176 -52.28 10.64 15.14
N PHE A 177 -52.80 10.93 16.33
CA PHE A 177 -52.02 10.80 17.57
C PHE A 177 -51.37 9.41 17.69
N LEU A 178 -52.05 8.37 17.19
CA LEU A 178 -51.52 7.02 17.02
C LEU A 178 -50.32 6.94 16.06
N GLN A 179 -50.38 7.56 14.89
CA GLN A 179 -49.24 7.61 13.95
C GLN A 179 -48.04 8.40 14.50
N VAL A 180 -48.25 9.45 15.31
CA VAL A 180 -47.15 10.17 15.97
C VAL A 180 -46.49 9.30 17.06
N ILE A 181 -47.27 8.52 17.80
CA ILE A 181 -46.72 7.53 18.74
C ILE A 181 -45.97 6.42 17.97
N ILE A 182 -46.52 5.92 16.86
CA ILE A 182 -45.90 4.88 16.03
C ILE A 182 -44.60 5.37 15.38
N SER A 183 -44.49 6.64 14.97
CA SER A 183 -43.23 7.19 14.41
C SER A 183 -42.16 7.48 15.47
N LEU A 184 -42.55 7.69 16.73
CA LEU A 184 -41.63 7.77 17.87
C LEU A 184 -41.22 6.40 18.42
N LEU A 185 -41.98 5.34 18.12
CA LEU A 185 -41.77 3.98 18.62
C LEU A 185 -40.38 3.41 18.24
N PRO A 186 -39.82 3.62 17.02
CA PRO A 186 -38.44 3.25 16.67
C PRO A 186 -37.35 3.98 17.46
N ILE A 187 -37.66 5.07 18.15
CA ILE A 187 -36.71 5.82 19.01
C ILE A 187 -36.90 5.41 20.48
N ILE A 188 -38.16 5.33 20.92
CA ILE A 188 -38.52 4.99 22.30
C ILE A 188 -38.18 3.54 22.63
N VAL A 189 -38.41 2.58 21.72
CA VAL A 189 -38.14 1.15 21.99
C VAL A 189 -36.65 0.87 22.19
N PRO A 190 -35.71 1.33 21.33
CA PRO A 190 -34.27 1.18 21.60
C PRO A 190 -33.83 1.88 22.89
N LEU A 191 -34.34 3.08 23.20
CA LEU A 191 -34.02 3.78 24.45
C LEU A 191 -34.54 3.04 25.68
N PHE A 192 -35.75 2.47 25.62
CA PHE A 192 -36.32 1.68 26.70
C PHE A 192 -35.58 0.34 26.89
N ILE A 193 -35.24 -0.36 25.80
CA ILE A 193 -34.44 -1.60 25.84
C ILE A 193 -33.05 -1.29 26.41
N PHE A 194 -32.39 -0.22 25.96
CA PHE A 194 -31.09 0.21 26.46
C PHE A 194 -31.14 0.56 27.95
N PHE A 195 -32.14 1.34 28.39
CA PHE A 195 -32.29 1.69 29.80
C PHE A 195 -32.67 0.48 30.67
N TRP A 196 -33.52 -0.43 30.19
CA TRP A 196 -33.83 -1.69 30.87
C TRP A 196 -32.61 -2.61 30.97
N PHE A 197 -31.79 -2.68 29.92
CA PHE A 197 -30.53 -3.41 29.93
C PHE A 197 -29.55 -2.83 30.95
N ILE A 198 -29.33 -1.51 30.96
CA ILE A 198 -28.51 -0.80 31.97
C ILE A 198 -29.06 -1.03 33.40
N PHE A 199 -30.37 -0.95 33.59
CA PHE A 199 -31.00 -1.11 34.91
C PHE A 199 -30.97 -2.56 35.41
N ARG A 200 -31.05 -3.55 34.51
CA ARG A 200 -30.84 -4.98 34.80
C ARG A 200 -29.37 -5.27 35.12
N MET A 201 -28.45 -4.70 34.34
CA MET A 201 -26.99 -4.85 34.55
C MET A 201 -26.57 -4.26 35.90
N ASN A 202 -27.08 -3.08 36.26
CA ASN A 202 -26.86 -2.44 37.57
C ASN A 202 -27.48 -3.18 38.77
N ARG A 203 -28.33 -4.19 38.57
CA ARG A 203 -28.88 -5.03 39.65
C ARG A 203 -28.10 -6.32 39.89
N ASN A 204 -27.33 -6.79 38.92
CA ASN A 204 -26.51 -8.01 39.06
C ASN A 204 -24.99 -7.73 39.06
N SER A 205 -24.54 -6.50 38.76
CA SER A 205 -23.12 -6.15 38.67
C SER A 205 -22.51 -5.70 40.00
N GLN A 206 -22.34 -6.64 40.94
CA GLN A 206 -21.35 -6.49 42.02
C GLN A 206 -19.96 -6.94 41.52
N GLY A 207 -19.48 -6.28 40.46
CA GLY A 207 -18.22 -6.65 39.81
C GLY A 207 -18.12 -6.06 38.41
N GLY A 208 -17.36 -4.98 38.25
CA GLY A 208 -17.26 -4.24 36.98
C GLY A 208 -16.52 -5.03 35.89
N SER A 209 -17.25 -5.80 35.08
CA SER A 209 -16.72 -6.48 33.89
C SER A 209 -17.77 -6.55 32.78
N GLY A 210 -17.66 -5.67 31.78
CA GLY A 210 -18.49 -5.69 30.58
C GLY A 210 -18.24 -4.49 29.67
N PHE A 211 -17.98 -4.75 28.38
CA PHE A 211 -17.89 -3.80 27.24
C PHE A 211 -16.87 -2.65 27.28
N PHE A 212 -16.39 -2.16 28.43
CA PHE A 212 -15.30 -1.16 28.51
C PHE A 212 -14.05 -1.73 29.19
N ASN A 213 -13.39 -2.70 28.54
CA ASN A 213 -12.05 -3.15 28.93
C ASN A 213 -11.11 -3.25 27.71
N PRO A 214 -10.74 -2.10 27.09
CA PRO A 214 -9.90 -2.04 25.88
C PRO A 214 -8.43 -2.45 26.10
N GLY A 215 -8.08 -2.76 27.35
CA GLY A 215 -6.71 -3.01 27.78
C GLY A 215 -6.35 -4.46 28.04
N LYS A 216 -7.15 -5.46 27.62
CA LYS A 216 -6.71 -6.86 27.64
C LYS A 216 -5.60 -7.07 26.61
N ASN A 217 -4.56 -7.81 26.98
CA ASN A 217 -3.49 -8.24 26.10
C ASN A 217 -4.02 -8.89 24.80
N GLN A 218 -3.47 -8.48 23.66
CA GLN A 218 -3.76 -9.03 22.33
C GLN A 218 -2.62 -9.91 21.78
N ALA A 219 -1.52 -10.08 22.54
CA ALA A 219 -0.42 -10.95 22.13
C ALA A 219 -0.90 -12.40 21.97
N ILE A 220 -0.63 -12.99 20.81
CA ILE A 220 -1.07 -14.34 20.51
C ILE A 220 -0.02 -15.31 21.09
N ARG A 221 -0.42 -16.08 22.11
CA ARG A 221 0.34 -17.21 22.64
C ARG A 221 0.27 -18.36 21.62
N ILE A 222 1.37 -18.62 20.94
CA ILE A 222 1.51 -19.65 19.91
C ILE A 222 2.50 -20.70 20.42
N LYS A 223 2.19 -21.99 20.25
CA LYS A 223 3.25 -23.02 20.23
C LYS A 223 3.76 -23.10 18.79
N SER A 224 5.02 -22.78 18.56
CA SER A 224 5.58 -22.81 17.20
C SER A 224 5.67 -24.24 16.69
N ASP A 225 5.25 -24.45 15.45
CA ASP A 225 5.35 -25.72 14.73
C ASP A 225 6.61 -25.78 13.84
N LYS A 226 7.35 -24.67 13.71
CA LYS A 226 8.50 -24.55 12.80
C LYS A 226 9.83 -24.85 13.48
N LYS A 227 10.70 -25.54 12.76
CA LYS A 227 12.09 -25.82 13.15
C LYS A 227 13.10 -25.14 12.21
N TYR A 228 14.39 -25.23 12.54
CA TYR A 228 15.46 -24.71 11.68
C TYR A 228 15.53 -25.41 10.30
N SER A 229 14.97 -26.62 10.17
CA SER A 229 14.73 -27.30 8.87
C SER A 229 13.77 -26.58 7.93
N ASP A 230 12.89 -25.73 8.46
CA ASP A 230 11.89 -24.98 7.69
C ASP A 230 12.39 -23.59 7.28
N VAL A 231 13.69 -23.32 7.49
CA VAL A 231 14.36 -22.07 7.15
C VAL A 231 15.61 -22.39 6.32
N ALA A 232 15.60 -22.02 5.04
CA ALA A 232 16.75 -22.10 4.15
C ALA A 232 17.60 -20.82 4.20
N GLY A 233 18.91 -20.91 3.93
CA GLY A 233 19.85 -19.79 4.10
C GLY A 233 19.92 -19.25 5.53
N ASN A 234 20.36 -18.00 5.67
CA ASN A 234 20.60 -17.28 6.92
C ASN A 234 21.54 -18.04 7.88
N GLY A 235 22.66 -18.57 7.37
CA GLY A 235 23.63 -19.36 8.13
C GLY A 235 24.15 -18.64 9.38
N GLU A 236 24.79 -17.49 9.18
CA GLU A 236 25.36 -16.65 10.26
C GLU A 236 24.31 -16.30 11.33
N ALA A 237 23.11 -15.92 10.90
CA ALA A 237 22.02 -15.56 11.82
C ALA A 237 21.42 -16.77 12.57
N LYS A 238 21.57 -18.00 12.07
CA LYS A 238 21.24 -19.22 12.83
C LYS A 238 22.32 -19.55 13.85
N GLU A 239 23.58 -19.38 13.50
CA GLU A 239 24.72 -19.63 14.40
C GLU A 239 24.70 -18.66 15.58
N GLU A 240 24.51 -17.35 15.35
CA GLU A 240 24.37 -16.37 16.44
C GLU A 240 23.15 -16.63 17.35
N ILE A 241 22.06 -17.20 16.83
CA ILE A 241 20.86 -17.52 17.63
C ILE A 241 20.96 -18.90 18.31
N ALA A 242 21.82 -19.81 17.83
CA ALA A 242 22.01 -21.13 18.42
C ALA A 242 22.50 -21.07 19.88
N GLU A 243 23.35 -20.09 20.23
CA GLU A 243 23.77 -19.83 21.63
C GLU A 243 22.55 -19.66 22.56
N PHE A 244 21.52 -18.96 22.09
CA PHE A 244 20.30 -18.66 22.84
C PHE A 244 19.36 -19.87 22.92
N ILE A 245 19.42 -20.79 21.95
CA ILE A 245 18.63 -22.03 21.97
C ILE A 245 19.18 -22.99 23.04
N ASP A 246 20.50 -23.14 23.17
CA ASP A 246 21.08 -23.95 24.25
C ASP A 246 20.80 -23.33 25.63
N TYR A 247 20.85 -22.00 25.75
CA TYR A 247 20.40 -21.32 26.98
C TYR A 247 18.93 -21.57 27.31
N LEU A 248 18.00 -21.45 26.35
CA LEU A 248 16.58 -21.68 26.60
C LEU A 248 16.27 -23.15 26.94
N LYS A 249 17.07 -24.10 26.42
CA LYS A 249 17.02 -25.52 26.80
C LYS A 249 17.64 -25.78 28.19
N ASN A 250 18.73 -25.11 28.54
CA ASN A 250 19.58 -25.40 29.72
C ASN A 250 19.88 -24.16 30.61
N PRO A 251 18.89 -23.36 31.06
CA PRO A 251 19.15 -22.07 31.68
C PRO A 251 19.93 -22.16 33.01
N THR A 252 19.79 -23.26 33.72
CA THR A 252 20.53 -23.56 34.97
C THR A 252 22.04 -23.72 34.74
N ARG A 253 22.47 -24.25 33.59
CA ARG A 253 23.90 -24.43 33.25
C ARG A 253 24.61 -23.09 33.13
N TYR A 254 23.98 -22.14 32.45
CA TYR A 254 24.49 -20.79 32.26
C TYR A 254 24.43 -19.96 33.54
N ALA A 255 23.37 -20.11 34.33
CA ALA A 255 23.26 -19.48 35.66
C ALA A 255 24.36 -19.97 36.62
N ALA A 256 24.65 -21.27 36.65
CA ALA A 256 25.73 -21.85 37.46
C ALA A 256 27.13 -21.40 36.99
N ALA A 257 27.31 -21.18 35.70
CA ALA A 257 28.54 -20.61 35.12
C ALA A 257 28.70 -19.09 35.36
N GLY A 258 27.69 -18.42 35.92
CA GLY A 258 27.69 -16.96 36.09
C GLY A 258 27.61 -16.17 34.77
N ALA A 259 27.24 -16.82 33.66
CA ALA A 259 27.19 -16.21 32.35
C ALA A 259 26.04 -15.19 32.26
N LYS A 260 26.34 -13.95 31.84
CA LYS A 260 25.32 -12.92 31.57
C LYS A 260 24.93 -12.96 30.10
N ILE A 261 23.70 -13.38 29.85
CA ILE A 261 23.18 -13.57 28.49
C ILE A 261 22.41 -12.32 28.05
N PRO A 262 22.55 -11.90 26.77
CA PRO A 262 21.80 -10.78 26.21
C PRO A 262 20.29 -10.89 26.45
N ARG A 263 19.70 -9.77 26.87
CA ARG A 263 18.27 -9.70 27.24
C ARG A 263 17.35 -9.66 26.02
N GLY A 264 17.87 -9.24 24.89
CA GLY A 264 17.14 -9.20 23.64
C GLY A 264 18.02 -9.17 22.39
N ILE A 265 17.39 -9.58 21.30
CA ILE A 265 17.99 -9.71 19.97
C ILE A 265 17.19 -8.86 18.99
N LEU A 266 17.84 -7.93 18.30
CA LEU A 266 17.23 -7.17 17.20
C LEU A 266 17.60 -7.84 15.86
N LEU A 267 16.60 -8.28 15.12
CA LEU A 267 16.73 -8.74 13.73
C LEU A 267 16.49 -7.55 12.79
N GLY A 268 17.58 -6.98 12.26
CA GLY A 268 17.52 -5.89 11.28
C GLY A 268 17.71 -6.41 9.86
N GLY A 269 17.05 -5.81 8.86
CA GLY A 269 17.31 -6.11 7.45
C GLY A 269 16.10 -5.92 6.54
N PRO A 270 16.21 -6.12 5.22
CA PRO A 270 15.12 -5.89 4.26
C PRO A 270 13.83 -6.68 4.56
N PRO A 271 12.65 -6.24 4.05
CA PRO A 271 11.43 -7.02 4.13
C PRO A 271 11.56 -8.34 3.34
N GLY A 272 10.85 -9.38 3.76
CA GLY A 272 10.83 -10.68 3.07
C GLY A 272 12.05 -11.59 3.28
N THR A 273 13.05 -11.19 4.08
CA THR A 273 14.28 -11.97 4.36
C THR A 273 14.11 -13.10 5.38
N GLY A 274 12.90 -13.26 5.95
CA GLY A 274 12.56 -14.38 6.83
C GLY A 274 12.66 -14.10 8.32
N LYS A 275 12.96 -12.88 8.78
CA LYS A 275 13.07 -12.49 10.20
C LYS A 275 12.00 -13.11 11.13
N THR A 276 10.72 -12.93 10.79
CA THR A 276 9.57 -13.45 11.54
C THR A 276 9.43 -14.99 11.49
N LEU A 277 9.98 -15.64 10.45
CA LEU A 277 10.06 -17.09 10.33
C LEU A 277 11.21 -17.66 11.15
N LEU A 278 12.40 -17.02 11.10
CA LEU A 278 13.57 -17.37 11.90
C LEU A 278 13.26 -17.33 13.41
N ALA A 279 12.59 -16.27 13.89
CA ALA A 279 12.18 -16.19 15.30
C ALA A 279 11.17 -17.29 15.71
N LYS A 280 10.23 -17.66 14.83
CA LYS A 280 9.32 -18.79 15.07
C LYS A 280 10.07 -20.12 15.08
N ALA A 281 11.02 -20.31 14.16
CA ALA A 281 11.85 -21.49 14.07
C ALA A 281 12.72 -21.67 15.32
N THR A 282 13.28 -20.58 15.87
CA THR A 282 14.02 -20.56 17.14
C THR A 282 13.15 -21.03 18.30
N ALA A 283 11.88 -20.60 18.37
CA ALA A 283 10.96 -21.02 19.43
C ALA A 283 10.54 -22.49 19.34
N GLY A 284 10.36 -23.03 18.13
CA GLY A 284 10.07 -24.45 17.94
C GLY A 284 11.29 -25.33 18.17
N GLU A 285 12.48 -24.87 17.81
CA GLU A 285 13.75 -25.55 18.06
C GLU A 285 14.13 -25.57 19.54
N ALA A 286 13.82 -24.51 20.29
CA ALA A 286 13.88 -24.48 21.76
C ALA A 286 12.67 -25.16 22.45
N ASN A 287 11.58 -25.46 21.71
CA ASN A 287 10.30 -26.00 22.22
C ASN A 287 9.68 -25.14 23.35
N VAL A 288 9.82 -23.81 23.28
CA VAL A 288 9.29 -22.84 24.25
C VAL A 288 8.03 -22.11 23.75
N PRO A 289 7.18 -21.53 24.63
CA PRO A 289 6.07 -20.67 24.22
C PRO A 289 6.55 -19.44 23.44
N PHE A 290 5.84 -19.11 22.36
CA PHE A 290 6.11 -17.96 21.50
C PHE A 290 4.98 -16.93 21.62
N PHE A 291 5.28 -15.76 22.16
CA PHE A 291 4.34 -14.65 22.29
C PHE A 291 4.54 -13.69 21.11
N PHE A 292 3.62 -13.74 20.14
CA PHE A 292 3.67 -12.87 18.95
C PHE A 292 2.89 -11.57 19.15
N VAL A 293 3.52 -10.44 18.82
CA VAL A 293 2.87 -9.13 18.70
C VAL A 293 3.53 -8.32 17.56
N SER A 294 2.78 -7.52 16.81
CA SER A 294 3.37 -6.43 16.02
C SER A 294 3.36 -5.16 16.86
N ALA A 295 4.45 -4.38 16.83
CA ALA A 295 4.55 -3.13 17.55
C ALA A 295 3.49 -2.08 17.12
N SER A 296 2.95 -2.19 15.91
CA SER A 296 1.83 -1.34 15.46
C SER A 296 0.55 -1.54 16.30
N ASN A 297 0.35 -2.71 16.92
CA ASN A 297 -0.77 -2.99 17.85
C ASN A 297 -0.65 -2.25 19.20
N PHE A 298 0.47 -1.60 19.48
CA PHE A 298 0.66 -0.77 20.67
C PHE A 298 0.44 0.73 20.42
N VAL A 299 0.18 1.17 19.18
CA VAL A 299 -0.06 2.59 18.86
C VAL A 299 -1.57 2.82 18.77
N GLU A 300 -2.17 3.42 19.80
CA GLU A 300 -3.61 3.69 19.85
C GLU A 300 -3.98 5.15 20.09
N LEU A 301 -5.24 5.50 19.79
CA LEU A 301 -5.82 6.82 20.05
C LEU A 301 -5.95 7.16 21.55
N TYR A 302 -5.67 6.22 22.45
CA TYR A 302 -5.85 6.34 23.89
C TYR A 302 -4.49 6.27 24.61
N VAL A 303 -4.01 7.44 25.06
CA VAL A 303 -2.78 7.59 25.84
C VAL A 303 -2.71 6.57 26.98
N GLY A 304 -1.62 5.81 27.03
CA GLY A 304 -1.34 4.81 28.06
C GLY A 304 -1.90 3.41 27.81
N VAL A 305 -2.69 3.16 26.76
CA VAL A 305 -3.18 1.80 26.45
C VAL A 305 -2.06 0.92 25.89
N GLY A 306 -1.24 1.42 24.96
CA GLY A 306 -0.04 0.72 24.47
C GLY A 306 0.91 0.33 25.61
N ALA A 307 1.29 1.31 26.44
CA ALA A 307 2.06 1.08 27.66
C ALA A 307 1.41 0.03 28.60
N LYS A 308 0.09 0.02 28.79
CA LYS A 308 -0.58 -1.03 29.56
C LYS A 308 -0.37 -2.42 28.92
N ARG A 309 -0.57 -2.55 27.60
CA ARG A 309 -0.41 -3.83 26.88
C ARG A 309 1.01 -4.38 26.97
N VAL A 310 2.04 -3.52 26.93
CA VAL A 310 3.43 -3.92 27.15
C VAL A 310 3.62 -4.58 28.53
N ARG A 311 3.05 -4.01 29.60
CA ARG A 311 3.12 -4.64 30.94
C ARG A 311 2.39 -5.98 31.01
N GLU A 312 1.21 -6.09 30.39
CA GLU A 312 0.48 -7.38 30.37
C GLU A 312 1.26 -8.44 29.57
N LEU A 313 1.83 -8.11 28.41
CA LEU A 313 2.70 -9.00 27.64
C LEU A 313 3.89 -9.53 28.46
N PHE A 314 4.66 -8.65 29.09
CA PHE A 314 5.80 -9.08 29.92
C PHE A 314 5.35 -9.83 31.18
N LYS A 315 4.16 -9.57 31.73
CA LYS A 315 3.61 -10.33 32.87
C LYS A 315 3.20 -11.75 32.46
N ASP A 316 2.49 -11.88 31.35
CA ASP A 316 2.00 -13.17 30.85
C ASP A 316 3.19 -14.06 30.44
N ALA A 317 4.17 -13.50 29.71
CA ALA A 317 5.39 -14.22 29.34
C ALA A 317 6.28 -14.59 30.52
N ARG A 318 6.36 -13.77 31.58
CA ARG A 318 7.02 -14.15 32.86
C ARG A 318 6.33 -15.31 33.58
N THR A 319 5.04 -15.54 33.34
CA THR A 319 4.27 -16.65 33.93
C THR A 319 4.53 -17.98 33.22
N ASP A 320 4.90 -17.92 31.94
CA ASP A 320 5.14 -19.06 31.04
C ASP A 320 6.63 -19.37 30.80
N SER A 321 7.54 -18.78 31.59
CA SER A 321 8.99 -18.88 31.38
C SER A 321 9.53 -20.32 31.59
N PRO A 322 10.49 -20.84 30.77
CA PRO A 322 11.22 -20.16 29.69
C PRO A 322 10.37 -19.90 28.44
N ALA A 323 10.46 -18.70 27.88
CA ALA A 323 9.60 -18.24 26.78
C ALA A 323 10.29 -17.18 25.89
N ILE A 324 9.79 -17.03 24.65
CA ILE A 324 10.21 -15.99 23.71
C ILE A 324 9.08 -14.98 23.51
N ILE A 325 9.38 -13.70 23.71
CA ILE A 325 8.56 -12.58 23.21
C ILE A 325 9.10 -12.19 21.83
N PHE A 326 8.23 -12.11 20.82
CA PHE A 326 8.57 -11.58 19.51
C PHE A 326 7.76 -10.33 19.16
N ILE A 327 8.48 -9.23 18.90
CA ILE A 327 7.93 -7.92 18.52
C ILE A 327 8.26 -7.63 17.05
N ASP A 328 7.31 -7.79 16.14
CA ASP A 328 7.48 -7.39 14.74
C ASP A 328 7.35 -5.86 14.56
N GLU A 329 7.83 -5.35 13.42
CA GLU A 329 7.72 -3.93 13.02
C GLU A 329 8.18 -2.91 14.10
N LEU A 330 9.28 -3.17 14.83
CA LEU A 330 9.68 -2.39 16.01
C LEU A 330 9.73 -0.87 15.78
N ASP A 331 10.04 -0.41 14.56
CA ASP A 331 10.07 1.02 14.21
C ASP A 331 8.68 1.69 14.18
N ALA A 332 7.59 0.93 14.33
CA ALA A 332 6.27 1.47 14.64
C ALA A 332 6.23 2.21 15.98
N ILE A 333 6.97 1.74 17.00
CA ILE A 333 7.09 2.41 18.32
C ILE A 333 8.49 2.98 18.58
N GLY A 334 9.54 2.29 18.13
CA GLY A 334 10.93 2.53 18.49
C GLY A 334 11.64 3.63 17.73
N ARG A 335 10.93 4.49 16.97
CA ARG A 335 11.56 5.55 16.16
C ARG A 335 12.09 6.69 17.01
N SER A 336 13.32 7.12 16.72
CA SER A 336 13.95 8.30 17.32
C SER A 336 13.13 9.57 17.07
N ARG A 337 13.10 10.48 18.05
CA ARG A 337 12.39 11.78 17.96
C ARG A 337 12.75 12.59 16.71
N GLY A 338 11.75 12.88 15.88
CA GLY A 338 11.76 14.03 14.97
C GLY A 338 11.01 15.21 15.60
N SER A 339 11.34 16.45 15.20
CA SER A 339 10.76 17.69 15.75
C SER A 339 9.31 17.96 15.31
N GLY A 340 8.43 16.97 15.47
CA GLY A 340 7.01 17.08 15.16
C GLY A 340 6.25 17.88 16.22
N ILE A 341 5.83 19.09 15.89
CA ILE A 341 4.96 19.92 16.73
C ILE A 341 3.52 19.38 16.62
N GLY A 342 3.21 18.34 17.40
CA GLY A 342 1.89 17.73 17.47
C GLY A 342 1.85 16.52 18.41
N GLY A 343 0.84 16.48 19.30
CA GLY A 343 0.72 15.50 20.40
C GLY A 343 0.38 14.06 20.01
N GLY A 344 0.83 13.60 18.84
CA GLY A 344 0.80 12.18 18.44
C GLY A 344 2.06 11.40 18.86
N ASN A 345 3.11 12.10 19.31
CA ASN A 345 4.36 11.47 19.76
C ASN A 345 4.24 10.90 21.18
N ASP A 346 3.49 11.56 22.07
CA ASP A 346 3.44 11.31 23.51
C ASP A 346 3.03 9.86 23.85
N GLU A 347 2.06 9.31 23.11
CA GLU A 347 1.58 7.93 23.29
C GLU A 347 2.65 6.90 22.87
N ARG A 348 3.27 7.12 21.71
CA ARG A 348 4.37 6.30 21.19
C ARG A 348 5.56 6.31 22.15
N GLU A 349 5.94 7.48 22.64
CA GLU A 349 7.02 7.63 23.61
C GLU A 349 6.68 6.97 24.94
N GLN A 350 5.44 7.07 25.43
CA GLN A 350 5.04 6.40 26.67
C GLN A 350 5.11 4.87 26.53
N THR A 351 4.65 4.34 25.39
CA THR A 351 4.72 2.92 25.03
C THR A 351 6.17 2.45 24.91
N LEU A 352 7.03 3.19 24.21
CA LEU A 352 8.46 2.90 24.06
C LEU A 352 9.17 2.90 25.41
N ASN A 353 9.02 3.96 26.21
CA ASN A 353 9.62 4.03 27.54
C ASN A 353 9.14 2.90 28.45
N GLN A 354 7.88 2.46 28.33
CA GLN A 354 7.38 1.31 29.08
C GLN A 354 8.01 -0.02 28.66
N LEU A 355 8.33 -0.20 27.37
CA LEU A 355 9.09 -1.36 26.89
C LEU A 355 10.51 -1.35 27.46
N LEU A 356 11.18 -0.19 27.43
CA LEU A 356 12.51 -0.03 28.03
C LEU A 356 12.50 -0.36 29.54
N VAL A 357 11.49 0.09 30.29
CA VAL A 357 11.33 -0.20 31.72
C VAL A 357 11.09 -1.69 32.02
N GLU A 358 10.30 -2.41 31.21
CA GLU A 358 10.13 -3.86 31.40
C GLU A 358 11.40 -4.64 31.02
N MET A 359 12.17 -4.19 30.00
CA MET A 359 13.45 -4.81 29.61
C MET A 359 14.55 -4.60 30.65
N ASP A 360 14.72 -3.37 31.14
CA ASP A 360 15.64 -3.04 32.24
C ASP A 360 15.24 -3.80 33.53
N GLY A 361 13.93 -3.90 33.78
CA GLY A 361 13.33 -4.60 34.92
C GLY A 361 13.33 -6.13 34.86
N MET A 362 13.88 -6.76 33.81
CA MET A 362 14.03 -8.22 33.77
C MET A 362 15.06 -8.69 34.81
N VAL A 363 14.80 -9.84 35.43
CA VAL A 363 15.74 -10.51 36.35
C VAL A 363 16.76 -11.30 35.51
N GLU A 364 18.03 -11.30 35.93
CA GLU A 364 19.07 -12.09 35.25
C GLU A 364 18.73 -13.59 35.32
N ASN A 365 18.98 -14.32 34.23
CA ASN A 365 18.67 -15.74 34.08
C ASN A 365 17.19 -16.12 34.29
N SER A 366 16.26 -15.19 34.04
CA SER A 366 14.80 -15.39 34.19
C SER A 366 14.14 -16.28 33.13
N GLY A 367 14.89 -16.90 32.21
CA GLY A 367 14.38 -17.77 31.13
C GLY A 367 13.63 -17.05 29.99
N LEU A 368 13.49 -15.71 30.07
CA LEU A 368 12.77 -14.90 29.10
C LEU A 368 13.73 -14.27 28.08
N LEU A 369 13.41 -14.39 26.78
CA LEU A 369 14.16 -13.78 25.69
C LEU A 369 13.26 -12.86 24.84
N VAL A 370 13.72 -11.63 24.56
CA VAL A 370 12.97 -10.66 23.75
C VAL A 370 13.61 -10.55 22.36
N ILE A 371 12.97 -11.09 21.34
CA ILE A 371 13.37 -10.91 19.94
C ILE A 371 12.51 -9.79 19.34
N ALA A 372 13.12 -8.85 18.63
CA ALA A 372 12.39 -7.86 17.85
C ALA A 372 12.85 -7.85 16.40
N ALA A 373 11.96 -7.52 15.46
CA ALA A 373 12.30 -7.38 14.05
C ALA A 373 12.07 -5.94 13.59
N THR A 374 12.95 -5.45 12.71
CA THR A 374 12.76 -4.18 12.00
C THR A 374 13.17 -4.30 10.54
N ASN A 375 12.50 -3.53 9.68
CA ASN A 375 12.94 -3.29 8.31
C ASN A 375 13.94 -2.12 8.20
N ARG A 376 14.16 -1.40 9.31
CA ARG A 376 14.91 -0.13 9.38
C ARG A 376 15.59 0.03 10.75
N THR A 377 16.85 -0.39 10.83
CA THR A 377 17.70 -0.15 12.02
C THR A 377 18.12 1.31 12.15
N ASP A 378 18.15 2.05 11.03
CA ASP A 378 18.61 3.44 10.92
C ASP A 378 17.75 4.47 11.64
N VAL A 379 16.46 4.18 11.85
CA VAL A 379 15.50 5.09 12.48
C VAL A 379 15.22 4.80 13.95
N LEU A 380 15.80 3.72 14.51
CA LEU A 380 15.52 3.31 15.88
C LEU A 380 16.18 4.26 16.89
N ASP A 381 15.52 4.48 18.02
CA ASP A 381 16.08 5.23 19.13
C ASP A 381 17.33 4.51 19.67
N PRO A 382 18.51 5.15 19.72
CA PRO A 382 19.72 4.55 20.26
C PRO A 382 19.61 4.07 21.72
N ALA A 383 18.55 4.45 22.45
CA ALA A 383 18.22 3.89 23.75
C ALA A 383 17.84 2.40 23.70
N LEU A 384 17.30 1.88 22.59
CA LEU A 384 16.97 0.46 22.41
C LEU A 384 18.23 -0.41 22.31
N LEU A 385 19.28 0.10 21.66
CA LEU A 385 20.54 -0.58 21.37
C LEU A 385 21.57 -0.50 22.51
N ARG A 386 21.15 -0.13 23.73
CA ARG A 386 22.05 -0.04 24.89
C ARG A 386 22.15 -1.38 25.61
N PRO A 387 23.32 -1.74 26.18
CA PRO A 387 23.47 -2.91 27.03
C PRO A 387 22.43 -2.96 28.15
N GLY A 388 21.83 -4.14 28.34
CA GLY A 388 20.65 -4.38 29.17
C GLY A 388 19.33 -4.50 28.39
N ARG A 389 19.33 -4.36 27.06
CA ARG A 389 18.14 -4.26 26.19
C ARG A 389 18.29 -5.12 24.94
N PHE A 390 18.48 -4.53 23.75
CA PHE A 390 18.79 -5.27 22.52
C PHE A 390 20.30 -5.34 22.33
N ASP A 391 20.95 -6.21 23.12
CA ASP A 391 22.43 -6.27 23.21
C ASP A 391 23.07 -7.03 22.04
N ARG A 392 22.26 -7.77 21.26
CA ARG A 392 22.63 -8.31 19.95
C ARG A 392 21.78 -7.65 18.86
N SER A 393 22.42 -7.32 17.74
CA SER A 393 21.78 -6.78 16.54
C SER A 393 22.25 -7.57 15.33
N ILE A 394 21.45 -8.53 14.89
CA ILE A 394 21.75 -9.49 13.82
C ILE A 394 21.19 -8.95 12.50
N ILE A 395 22.01 -8.94 11.45
CA ILE A 395 21.61 -8.41 10.14
C ILE A 395 21.16 -9.57 9.23
N VAL A 396 19.85 -9.67 9.02
CA VAL A 396 19.19 -10.68 8.19
C VAL A 396 19.03 -10.12 6.76
N GLY A 397 20.11 -10.22 5.98
CA GLY A 397 20.29 -9.64 4.66
C GLY A 397 19.45 -10.25 3.52
N LEU A 398 19.74 -9.84 2.28
CA LEU A 398 19.23 -10.53 1.09
C LEU A 398 20.08 -11.79 0.81
N PRO A 399 19.47 -12.91 0.40
CA PRO A 399 20.16 -14.19 0.26
C PRO A 399 21.15 -14.25 -0.93
N ASP A 400 22.30 -14.85 -0.68
CA ASP A 400 23.36 -15.17 -1.67
C ASP A 400 22.92 -16.25 -2.66
N ILE A 401 23.59 -16.38 -3.82
CA ILE A 401 23.27 -17.37 -4.88
C ILE A 401 22.98 -18.79 -4.32
N LYS A 402 23.80 -19.27 -3.37
CA LYS A 402 23.62 -20.58 -2.73
C LYS A 402 22.36 -20.63 -1.87
N GLU A 403 22.14 -19.64 -1.02
CA GLU A 403 20.97 -19.54 -0.15
C GLU A 403 19.68 -19.40 -0.96
N ARG A 404 19.73 -18.68 -2.09
CA ARG A 404 18.60 -18.60 -3.03
C ARG A 404 18.28 -19.98 -3.61
N GLU A 405 19.29 -20.79 -3.93
CA GLU A 405 19.07 -22.17 -4.37
C GLU A 405 18.45 -23.05 -3.26
N GLU A 406 18.89 -22.91 -2.01
CA GLU A 406 18.28 -23.61 -0.86
C GLU A 406 16.82 -23.19 -0.62
N ILE A 407 16.52 -21.89 -0.67
CA ILE A 407 15.17 -21.34 -0.51
C ILE A 407 14.26 -21.84 -1.65
N LEU A 408 14.78 -21.90 -2.88
CA LEU A 408 14.07 -22.48 -4.02
C LEU A 408 13.84 -23.99 -3.84
N LYS A 409 14.82 -24.76 -3.31
CA LYS A 409 14.65 -26.19 -2.97
C LYS A 409 13.57 -26.40 -1.91
N LEU A 410 13.58 -25.60 -0.85
CA LEU A 410 12.60 -25.65 0.24
C LEU A 410 11.17 -25.40 -0.29
N HIS A 411 10.98 -24.36 -1.11
CA HIS A 411 9.66 -24.03 -1.68
C HIS A 411 9.25 -24.88 -2.90
N ALA A 412 10.18 -25.66 -3.46
CA ALA A 412 9.91 -26.70 -4.46
C ALA A 412 9.44 -28.03 -3.83
N LYS A 413 9.69 -28.27 -2.54
CA LYS A 413 9.31 -29.52 -1.85
C LYS A 413 7.79 -29.74 -1.97
N GLY A 414 7.40 -30.92 -2.47
CA GLY A 414 5.99 -31.28 -2.73
C GLY A 414 5.41 -30.75 -4.05
N LYS A 415 6.19 -30.09 -4.91
CA LYS A 415 5.75 -29.57 -6.21
C LYS A 415 6.33 -30.37 -7.37
N ARG A 416 5.55 -30.56 -8.44
CA ARG A 416 5.97 -31.23 -9.67
C ARG A 416 6.70 -30.22 -10.57
N ILE A 417 8.02 -30.30 -10.62
CA ILE A 417 8.89 -29.46 -11.47
C ILE A 417 9.54 -30.35 -12.55
N SER A 418 9.69 -29.84 -13.77
CA SER A 418 10.29 -30.62 -14.88
C SER A 418 11.77 -30.94 -14.62
N LYS A 419 12.19 -32.16 -14.96
CA LYS A 419 13.60 -32.63 -14.82
C LYS A 419 14.61 -31.74 -15.55
N ASN A 420 14.17 -30.98 -16.57
CA ASN A 420 15.03 -30.07 -17.34
C ASN A 420 15.38 -28.77 -16.59
N ILE A 421 14.81 -28.53 -15.40
CA ILE A 421 14.91 -27.26 -14.67
C ILE A 421 15.93 -27.41 -13.52
N THR A 422 17.06 -26.72 -13.63
CA THR A 422 18.06 -26.65 -12.55
C THR A 422 17.81 -25.42 -11.67
N LEU A 423 17.53 -25.63 -10.38
CA LEU A 423 17.24 -24.53 -9.43
C LEU A 423 18.40 -23.53 -9.29
N ALA A 424 19.66 -23.97 -9.43
CA ALA A 424 20.84 -23.10 -9.46
C ALA A 424 20.78 -22.04 -10.59
N ASN A 425 20.20 -22.39 -11.75
CA ASN A 425 20.04 -21.45 -12.86
C ASN A 425 18.94 -20.42 -12.58
N ILE A 426 17.92 -20.77 -11.78
CA ILE A 426 16.90 -19.82 -11.31
C ILE A 426 17.50 -18.88 -10.25
N ALA A 427 18.31 -19.40 -9.32
CA ALA A 427 19.01 -18.60 -8.30
C ALA A 427 19.93 -17.52 -8.93
N LYS A 428 20.65 -17.87 -10.01
CA LYS A 428 21.45 -16.93 -10.82
C LYS A 428 20.61 -15.87 -11.54
N ARG A 429 19.34 -16.19 -11.88
CA ARG A 429 18.41 -15.31 -12.62
C ARG A 429 17.52 -14.46 -11.70
N THR A 430 17.66 -14.62 -10.38
CA THR A 430 16.92 -13.89 -9.34
C THR A 430 17.84 -13.13 -8.35
N PRO A 431 18.88 -12.41 -8.80
CA PRO A 431 19.77 -11.67 -7.91
C PRO A 431 19.02 -10.58 -7.15
N GLY A 432 19.35 -10.41 -5.86
CA GLY A 432 18.68 -9.45 -4.97
C GLY A 432 17.23 -9.80 -4.59
N PHE A 433 16.70 -10.97 -4.97
CA PHE A 433 15.37 -11.41 -4.52
C PHE A 433 15.42 -11.84 -3.04
N SER A 434 14.51 -11.29 -2.24
CA SER A 434 14.27 -11.78 -0.88
C SER A 434 13.67 -13.20 -0.88
N GLY A 435 13.82 -13.93 0.23
CA GLY A 435 13.26 -15.28 0.36
C GLY A 435 11.74 -15.34 0.10
N ALA A 436 10.99 -14.33 0.52
CA ALA A 436 9.56 -14.19 0.21
C ALA A 436 9.28 -14.00 -1.29
N GLN A 437 10.14 -13.30 -2.04
CA GLN A 437 10.01 -13.19 -3.49
C GLN A 437 10.30 -14.52 -4.20
N LEU A 438 11.32 -15.28 -3.75
CA LEU A 438 11.63 -16.62 -4.28
C LEU A 438 10.49 -17.61 -4.02
N ALA A 439 9.92 -17.59 -2.81
CA ALA A 439 8.71 -18.34 -2.47
C ALA A 439 7.55 -17.99 -3.42
N ASN A 440 7.38 -16.69 -3.74
CA ASN A 440 6.34 -16.23 -4.64
C ASN A 440 6.60 -16.58 -6.11
N VAL A 441 7.85 -16.63 -6.59
CA VAL A 441 8.18 -17.14 -7.94
C VAL A 441 7.70 -18.59 -8.08
N ILE A 442 8.06 -19.47 -7.14
CA ILE A 442 7.64 -20.87 -7.21
C ILE A 442 6.13 -21.01 -7.00
N ASN A 443 5.48 -20.09 -6.28
CA ASN A 443 4.02 -20.04 -6.15
C ASN A 443 3.33 -19.63 -7.46
N GLU A 444 3.71 -18.51 -8.08
CA GLU A 444 3.19 -18.06 -9.37
C GLU A 444 3.40 -19.10 -10.47
N ALA A 445 4.56 -19.77 -10.50
CA ALA A 445 4.83 -20.88 -11.42
C ALA A 445 3.88 -22.08 -11.21
N THR A 446 3.47 -22.34 -9.95
CA THR A 446 2.43 -23.35 -9.65
C THR A 446 1.05 -22.90 -10.12
N LEU A 447 0.69 -21.63 -9.89
CA LEU A 447 -0.60 -21.08 -10.31
C LEU A 447 -0.72 -20.98 -11.84
N LEU A 448 0.39 -20.74 -12.54
CA LEU A 448 0.54 -20.86 -13.98
C LEU A 448 0.29 -22.28 -14.47
N SER A 449 0.99 -23.27 -13.89
CA SER A 449 0.85 -24.65 -14.33
C SER A 449 -0.60 -25.17 -14.17
N VAL A 450 -1.28 -24.76 -13.10
CA VAL A 450 -2.72 -25.05 -12.89
C VAL A 450 -3.61 -24.32 -13.90
N ARG A 451 -3.35 -23.04 -14.19
CA ARG A 451 -4.12 -22.24 -15.17
C ARG A 451 -4.01 -22.81 -16.59
N GLU A 452 -2.83 -23.29 -16.96
CA GLU A 452 -2.52 -23.88 -18.27
C GLU A 452 -2.82 -25.38 -18.32
N LYS A 453 -3.31 -25.97 -17.22
CA LYS A 453 -3.67 -27.39 -17.05
C LYS A 453 -2.50 -28.37 -17.22
N THR A 454 -1.26 -27.87 -17.18
CA THR A 454 -0.04 -28.68 -17.21
C THR A 454 0.20 -29.36 -15.87
N GLN A 455 0.49 -30.66 -15.87
CA GLN A 455 0.71 -31.46 -14.65
C GLN A 455 2.06 -31.23 -13.96
N VAL A 456 2.97 -30.50 -14.60
CA VAL A 456 4.36 -30.27 -14.20
C VAL A 456 4.73 -28.83 -14.56
N ILE A 457 5.43 -28.14 -13.66
CA ILE A 457 5.91 -26.78 -13.86
C ILE A 457 7.03 -26.77 -14.91
N THR A 458 6.87 -25.95 -15.95
CA THR A 458 7.84 -25.78 -17.06
C THR A 458 8.79 -24.60 -16.83
N SER A 459 9.88 -24.51 -17.59
CA SER A 459 10.79 -23.37 -17.49
C SER A 459 10.12 -22.07 -17.91
N GLU A 460 9.26 -22.10 -18.93
CA GLU A 460 8.50 -20.94 -19.43
C GLU A 460 7.56 -20.37 -18.36
N GLN A 461 6.96 -21.25 -17.53
CA GLN A 461 6.11 -20.86 -16.41
C GLN A 461 6.91 -20.25 -15.25
N ILE A 462 8.14 -20.71 -15.01
CA ILE A 462 9.05 -20.07 -14.03
C ILE A 462 9.54 -18.72 -14.56
N ASP A 463 9.82 -18.61 -15.85
CA ASP A 463 10.20 -17.35 -16.50
C ASP A 463 9.09 -16.29 -16.41
N GLU A 464 7.84 -16.64 -16.74
CA GLU A 464 6.68 -15.75 -16.55
C GLU A 464 6.41 -15.45 -15.06
N ALA A 465 6.75 -16.35 -14.15
CA ALA A 465 6.66 -16.10 -12.70
C ALA A 465 7.74 -15.12 -12.19
N ILE A 466 8.99 -15.24 -12.64
CA ILE A 466 10.06 -14.27 -12.36
C ILE A 466 9.64 -12.89 -12.89
N ASP A 467 9.21 -12.82 -14.15
CA ASP A 467 8.74 -11.59 -14.78
C ASP A 467 7.59 -10.94 -14.01
N ARG A 468 6.66 -11.73 -13.45
CA ARG A 468 5.56 -11.22 -12.61
C ARG A 468 6.02 -10.66 -11.28
N VAL A 469 7.01 -11.28 -10.64
CA VAL A 469 7.58 -10.79 -9.38
C VAL A 469 8.39 -9.51 -9.58
N ILE A 470 8.93 -9.27 -10.79
CA ILE A 470 9.63 -8.02 -11.16
C ILE A 470 8.65 -6.93 -11.61
N GLY A 471 7.87 -7.17 -12.66
CA GLY A 471 7.08 -6.15 -13.37
C GLY A 471 5.56 -6.31 -13.30
N GLY A 472 5.07 -7.36 -12.63
CA GLY A 472 3.65 -7.70 -12.59
C GLY A 472 3.15 -8.46 -13.85
N PRO A 473 1.83 -8.75 -13.91
CA PRO A 473 1.23 -9.50 -15.01
C PRO A 473 1.33 -8.76 -16.34
N ALA A 474 1.56 -9.50 -17.43
CA ALA A 474 1.60 -8.98 -18.78
C ALA A 474 0.26 -8.34 -19.18
N LYS A 475 0.29 -7.09 -19.68
CA LYS A 475 -0.88 -6.31 -20.09
C LYS A 475 -1.36 -6.71 -21.49
N LYS A 476 -1.75 -7.98 -21.68
CA LYS A 476 -2.21 -8.56 -22.96
C LYS A 476 -3.36 -7.80 -23.63
N ASN A 477 -4.14 -7.03 -22.87
CA ASN A 477 -5.26 -6.22 -23.39
C ASN A 477 -4.91 -4.75 -23.70
N ARG A 478 -3.64 -4.32 -23.52
CA ARG A 478 -3.22 -2.98 -23.95
C ARG A 478 -3.03 -3.01 -25.47
N VAL A 479 -3.90 -2.31 -26.21
CA VAL A 479 -3.66 -2.04 -27.63
C VAL A 479 -2.42 -1.15 -27.74
N ILE A 480 -1.34 -1.72 -28.25
CA ILE A 480 -0.09 -1.04 -28.59
C ILE A 480 -0.09 -0.83 -30.10
N THR A 481 0.27 0.36 -30.56
CA THR A 481 0.35 0.63 -32.01
C THR A 481 1.61 -0.02 -32.61
N GLU A 482 1.60 -0.37 -33.89
CA GLU A 482 2.78 -0.97 -34.53
C GLU A 482 4.02 -0.06 -34.44
N LYS A 483 3.85 1.27 -34.63
CA LYS A 483 4.93 2.25 -34.43
C LYS A 483 5.49 2.21 -32.99
N GLU A 484 4.62 2.11 -31.98
CA GLU A 484 5.01 2.01 -30.57
C GLU A 484 5.73 0.68 -30.27
N ARG A 485 5.25 -0.45 -30.80
CA ARG A 485 5.90 -1.77 -30.69
C ARG A 485 7.31 -1.76 -31.30
N ILE A 486 7.46 -1.18 -32.49
CA ILE A 486 8.75 -1.04 -33.18
C ILE A 486 9.69 -0.09 -32.43
N MET A 487 9.19 1.05 -31.94
CA MET A 487 9.98 2.00 -31.14
C MET A 487 10.52 1.36 -29.85
N VAL A 488 9.68 0.61 -29.12
CA VAL A 488 10.11 -0.18 -27.96
C VAL A 488 11.14 -1.25 -28.36
N ALA A 489 10.96 -1.94 -29.50
CA ALA A 489 11.93 -2.93 -29.96
C ALA A 489 13.32 -2.32 -30.27
N TYR A 490 13.40 -1.12 -30.86
CA TYR A 490 14.68 -0.41 -31.00
C TYR A 490 15.26 0.03 -29.65
N HIS A 491 14.42 0.48 -28.70
CA HIS A 491 14.83 0.91 -27.37
C HIS A 491 15.51 -0.23 -26.60
N GLU A 492 14.84 -1.38 -26.52
CA GLU A 492 15.33 -2.57 -25.83
C GLU A 492 16.56 -3.19 -26.54
N ALA A 493 16.60 -3.15 -27.87
CA ALA A 493 17.77 -3.53 -28.66
C ALA A 493 18.96 -2.59 -28.43
N GLY A 494 18.73 -1.28 -28.25
CA GLY A 494 19.76 -0.29 -27.95
C GLY A 494 20.48 -0.58 -26.63
N HIS A 495 19.71 -0.85 -25.57
CA HIS A 495 20.24 -1.35 -24.30
C HIS A 495 21.06 -2.64 -24.48
N ALA A 496 20.56 -3.57 -25.30
CA ALA A 496 21.24 -4.85 -25.53
C ALA A 496 22.58 -4.70 -26.27
N VAL A 497 22.62 -3.95 -27.37
CA VAL A 497 23.84 -3.72 -28.15
C VAL A 497 24.94 -3.09 -27.29
N VAL A 498 24.62 -2.05 -26.50
CA VAL A 498 25.60 -1.41 -25.63
C VAL A 498 26.07 -2.35 -24.52
N GLY A 499 25.16 -3.10 -23.88
CA GLY A 499 25.50 -4.07 -22.83
C GLY A 499 26.31 -5.27 -23.30
N LEU A 500 26.22 -5.64 -24.59
CA LEU A 500 27.02 -6.72 -25.20
C LEU A 500 28.41 -6.25 -25.66
N LYS A 501 28.53 -4.99 -26.10
CA LYS A 501 29.74 -4.45 -26.73
C LYS A 501 30.67 -3.74 -25.74
N LEU A 502 30.12 -3.09 -24.72
CA LEU A 502 30.91 -2.55 -23.61
C LEU A 502 31.19 -3.65 -22.58
N LYS A 503 32.43 -3.70 -22.09
CA LYS A 503 32.78 -4.46 -20.87
C LYS A 503 32.23 -3.77 -19.63
N SER A 504 30.91 -3.83 -19.47
CA SER A 504 30.24 -3.54 -18.20
C SER A 504 30.28 -4.79 -17.31
N GLY A 505 30.14 -4.63 -16.00
CA GLY A 505 30.08 -5.77 -15.07
C GLY A 505 28.79 -6.60 -15.16
N VAL A 506 27.86 -6.23 -16.05
CA VAL A 506 26.56 -6.85 -16.25
C VAL A 506 26.39 -7.43 -17.66
N LYS A 507 25.77 -8.60 -17.75
CA LYS A 507 25.36 -9.25 -19.00
C LYS A 507 23.85 -9.19 -19.16
N VAL A 508 23.41 -8.94 -20.39
CA VAL A 508 22.01 -9.04 -20.83
C VAL A 508 21.58 -10.50 -20.77
N GLN A 509 20.61 -10.85 -19.91
CA GLN A 509 20.12 -12.21 -19.72
C GLN A 509 18.80 -12.51 -20.43
N LYS A 510 17.94 -11.49 -20.57
CA LYS A 510 16.64 -11.56 -21.24
C LYS A 510 16.24 -10.17 -21.74
N ILE A 511 15.63 -10.09 -22.91
CA ILE A 511 15.04 -8.87 -23.47
C ILE A 511 13.58 -9.17 -23.79
N THR A 512 12.65 -8.27 -23.50
CA THR A 512 11.23 -8.45 -23.88
C THR A 512 10.55 -7.14 -24.22
N ILE A 513 9.68 -7.17 -25.23
CA ILE A 513 8.79 -6.06 -25.61
C ILE A 513 7.34 -6.27 -25.12
N VAL A 514 7.14 -7.21 -24.18
CA VAL A 514 5.82 -7.49 -23.60
C VAL A 514 5.53 -6.47 -22.47
N PRO A 515 4.43 -5.70 -22.55
CA PRO A 515 4.16 -4.62 -21.60
C PRO A 515 3.82 -5.16 -20.20
N ARG A 516 4.55 -4.70 -19.18
CA ARG A 516 4.35 -5.04 -17.76
C ARG A 516 4.38 -3.79 -16.90
N GLY A 517 3.51 -3.73 -15.89
CA GLY A 517 3.38 -2.54 -15.03
C GLY A 517 3.14 -1.28 -15.86
N ASN A 518 4.02 -0.28 -15.75
CA ASN A 518 3.99 0.92 -16.58
C ASN A 518 4.99 0.90 -17.75
N SER A 519 5.78 -0.16 -17.91
CA SER A 519 6.80 -0.27 -18.95
C SER A 519 6.24 -0.82 -20.27
N GLY A 520 6.87 -0.45 -21.39
CA GLY A 520 6.57 -0.98 -22.73
C GLY A 520 7.27 -2.32 -22.97
N GLY A 521 8.57 -2.38 -22.67
CA GLY A 521 9.38 -3.59 -22.59
C GLY A 521 10.25 -3.57 -21.32
N TYR A 522 11.22 -4.48 -21.22
CA TYR A 522 12.41 -4.27 -20.38
C TYR A 522 13.57 -5.21 -20.77
N ASN A 523 14.77 -4.82 -20.36
CA ASN A 523 16.02 -5.58 -20.49
C ASN A 523 16.50 -6.04 -19.10
N LEU A 524 16.64 -7.36 -18.91
CA LEU A 524 17.15 -7.97 -17.69
C LEU A 524 18.69 -8.08 -17.76
N MET A 525 19.38 -7.04 -17.31
CA MET A 525 20.84 -7.05 -17.14
C MET A 525 21.20 -7.55 -15.73
N LEU A 526 21.96 -8.64 -15.63
CA LEU A 526 22.43 -9.21 -14.37
C LEU A 526 23.96 -9.16 -14.28
N PRO A 527 24.56 -8.96 -13.09
CA PRO A 527 26.02 -9.02 -12.94
C PRO A 527 26.57 -10.40 -13.30
N GLU A 528 27.79 -10.45 -13.83
CA GLU A 528 28.47 -11.75 -14.07
C GLU A 528 28.82 -12.46 -12.76
N GLU A 529 29.17 -11.69 -11.74
CA GLU A 529 29.62 -12.12 -10.42
C GLU A 529 29.00 -11.16 -9.39
N GLU A 530 28.40 -11.68 -8.32
CA GLU A 530 27.86 -10.84 -7.24
C GLU A 530 29.04 -10.24 -6.43
N LYS A 531 29.31 -8.95 -6.66
CA LYS A 531 30.44 -8.20 -6.09
C LYS A 531 29.96 -7.05 -5.20
N TYR A 532 30.59 -6.88 -4.04
CA TYR A 532 30.33 -5.74 -3.15
C TYR A 532 30.79 -4.39 -3.70
N ASN A 533 31.82 -4.37 -4.56
CA ASN A 533 32.44 -3.15 -5.08
C ASN A 533 32.46 -3.13 -6.61
N SER A 534 32.07 -2.00 -7.21
CA SER A 534 32.13 -1.76 -8.66
C SER A 534 33.20 -0.73 -9.01
N THR A 535 33.94 -0.95 -10.10
CA THR A 535 34.96 0.00 -10.57
C THR A 535 34.34 1.20 -11.31
N LYS A 536 35.06 2.33 -11.36
CA LYS A 536 34.67 3.51 -12.17
C LYS A 536 34.36 3.14 -13.62
N SER A 537 35.12 2.21 -14.22
CA SER A 537 34.95 1.76 -15.60
C SER A 537 33.66 0.94 -15.80
N GLU A 538 33.31 0.06 -14.88
CA GLU A 538 32.06 -0.69 -14.92
C GLU A 538 30.86 0.25 -14.73
N LEU A 539 30.93 1.18 -13.77
CA LEU A 539 29.87 2.17 -13.51
C LEU A 539 29.60 3.07 -14.72
N LEU A 540 30.66 3.57 -15.39
CA LEU A 540 30.52 4.32 -16.65
C LEU A 540 29.92 3.47 -17.77
N ALA A 541 30.25 2.18 -17.84
CA ALA A 541 29.66 1.26 -18.81
C ALA A 541 28.18 0.97 -18.51
N SER A 542 27.78 0.89 -17.24
CA SER A 542 26.37 0.79 -16.83
C SER A 542 25.58 2.06 -17.14
N ILE A 543 26.15 3.26 -16.91
CA ILE A 543 25.54 4.54 -17.31
C ILE A 543 25.34 4.57 -18.83
N ALA A 544 26.35 4.17 -19.62
CA ALA A 544 26.21 4.05 -21.07
C ALA A 544 25.15 3.02 -21.49
N ALA A 545 25.05 1.88 -20.80
CA ALA A 545 24.00 0.88 -21.05
C ALA A 545 22.59 1.43 -20.79
N PHE A 546 22.37 2.20 -19.72
CA PHE A 546 21.10 2.92 -19.49
C PHE A 546 20.82 4.00 -20.53
N MET A 547 21.86 4.62 -21.12
CA MET A 547 21.71 5.56 -22.24
C MET A 547 21.41 4.88 -23.59
N GLY A 548 21.57 3.55 -23.70
CA GLY A 548 21.45 2.80 -24.96
C GLY A 548 20.09 2.91 -25.65
N GLY A 549 18.97 2.77 -24.92
CA GLY A 549 17.63 2.88 -25.51
C GLY A 549 17.32 4.27 -26.08
N ARG A 550 17.67 5.32 -25.32
CA ARG A 550 17.59 6.73 -25.76
C ARG A 550 18.42 6.99 -27.02
N ALA A 551 19.64 6.46 -27.06
CA ALA A 551 20.53 6.62 -28.21
C ALA A 551 20.03 5.87 -29.47
N ALA A 552 19.48 4.66 -29.32
CA ALA A 552 18.90 3.92 -30.44
C ALA A 552 17.66 4.64 -31.05
N GLU A 553 16.81 5.25 -30.21
CA GLU A 553 15.72 6.09 -30.68
C GLU A 553 16.22 7.32 -31.46
N GLU A 554 17.24 8.03 -30.95
CA GLU A 554 17.81 9.20 -31.66
C GLU A 554 18.46 8.79 -32.99
N ILE A 555 19.17 7.66 -33.04
CA ILE A 555 19.79 7.13 -34.26
C ILE A 555 18.73 6.77 -35.32
N LYS A 556 17.61 6.16 -34.93
CA LYS A 556 16.61 5.67 -35.90
C LYS A 556 15.58 6.72 -36.32
N TYR A 557 15.11 7.56 -35.39
CA TYR A 557 14.02 8.50 -35.62
C TYR A 557 14.45 9.98 -35.57
N GLY A 558 15.66 10.27 -35.09
CA GLY A 558 16.17 11.63 -34.95
C GLY A 558 15.68 12.35 -33.71
N LYS A 559 16.32 13.49 -33.40
CA LYS A 559 16.08 14.30 -32.20
C LYS A 559 14.62 14.73 -31.94
N PRO A 560 13.76 15.00 -32.94
CA PRO A 560 12.37 15.39 -32.71
C PRO A 560 11.47 14.26 -32.19
N GLU A 561 11.79 13.00 -32.48
CA GLU A 561 10.92 11.84 -32.26
C GLU A 561 11.33 10.98 -31.04
N ILE A 562 12.32 11.42 -30.25
CA ILE A 562 12.80 10.65 -29.09
C ILE A 562 11.75 10.61 -27.97
N SER A 563 11.47 9.42 -27.45
CA SER A 563 10.32 9.14 -26.58
C SER A 563 10.51 9.60 -25.13
N SER A 564 9.40 9.57 -24.37
CA SER A 564 9.42 9.70 -22.92
C SER A 564 9.73 8.39 -22.17
N GLY A 565 9.89 7.26 -22.87
CA GLY A 565 10.14 5.95 -22.28
C GLY A 565 11.45 5.89 -21.47
N ALA A 566 12.49 6.56 -21.97
CA ALA A 566 13.83 6.61 -21.37
C ALA A 566 13.90 7.28 -19.98
N ALA A 567 12.80 7.82 -19.42
CA ALA A 567 12.80 8.59 -18.19
C ALA A 567 13.38 7.81 -16.98
N ASN A 568 13.03 6.53 -16.85
CA ASN A 568 13.48 5.63 -15.79
C ASN A 568 15.01 5.42 -15.85
N ASP A 569 15.55 5.31 -17.05
CA ASP A 569 16.96 4.97 -17.29
C ASP A 569 17.85 6.21 -17.23
N ILE A 570 17.31 7.38 -17.60
CA ILE A 570 17.89 8.68 -17.25
C ILE A 570 17.93 8.87 -15.73
N GLU A 571 16.88 8.50 -14.98
CA GLU A 571 16.88 8.58 -13.51
C GLU A 571 17.97 7.67 -12.90
N LYS A 572 18.03 6.38 -13.29
CA LYS A 572 19.06 5.44 -12.84
C LYS A 572 20.47 5.94 -13.14
N ALA A 573 20.72 6.33 -14.39
CA ALA A 573 22.01 6.85 -14.83
C ALA A 573 22.42 8.11 -14.05
N THR A 574 21.49 9.04 -13.84
CA THR A 574 21.74 10.26 -13.05
C THR A 574 22.02 9.94 -11.59
N LYS A 575 21.30 8.98 -10.99
CA LYS A 575 21.54 8.54 -9.61
C LYS A 575 22.92 7.90 -9.44
N ILE A 576 23.36 7.07 -10.38
CA ILE A 576 24.71 6.48 -10.37
C ILE A 576 25.78 7.55 -10.57
N ALA A 577 25.63 8.43 -11.57
CA ALA A 577 26.55 9.55 -11.81
C ALA A 577 26.67 10.47 -10.58
N ARG A 578 25.54 10.75 -9.90
CA ARG A 578 25.53 11.55 -8.67
C ARG A 578 26.30 10.86 -7.54
N LYS A 579 26.05 9.57 -7.27
CA LYS A 579 26.83 8.80 -6.28
C LYS A 579 28.32 8.74 -6.60
N MET A 580 28.70 8.57 -7.87
CA MET A 580 30.10 8.65 -8.31
C MET A 580 30.77 9.98 -7.95
N VAL A 581 30.03 11.10 -8.01
CA VAL A 581 30.54 12.45 -7.74
C VAL A 581 30.47 12.81 -6.25
N THR A 582 29.42 12.41 -5.52
CA THR A 582 29.14 12.91 -4.16
C THR A 582 29.34 11.92 -3.01
N GLU A 583 29.38 10.60 -3.29
CA GLU A 583 29.59 9.55 -2.29
C GLU A 583 30.90 8.77 -2.49
N TRP A 584 31.21 8.40 -3.73
CA TRP A 584 32.33 7.50 -4.05
C TRP A 584 33.62 8.21 -4.50
N GLY A 585 33.61 9.54 -4.60
CA GLY A 585 34.81 10.34 -4.87
C GLY A 585 35.50 10.05 -6.21
N MET A 586 34.74 9.67 -7.24
CA MET A 586 35.23 9.25 -8.55
C MET A 586 35.32 10.40 -9.58
N SER A 587 35.14 11.65 -9.16
CA SER A 587 35.05 12.87 -9.97
C SER A 587 36.33 13.72 -9.92
N SER A 588 36.40 14.84 -10.65
CA SER A 588 37.50 15.81 -10.53
C SER A 588 37.59 16.48 -9.15
N LEU A 589 36.50 16.44 -8.37
CA LEU A 589 36.41 16.92 -6.99
C LEU A 589 37.23 16.07 -6.00
N GLY A 590 37.66 14.87 -6.41
CA GLY A 590 38.53 14.00 -5.62
C GLY A 590 37.80 13.12 -4.60
N PRO A 591 38.55 12.43 -3.73
CA PRO A 591 38.05 11.41 -2.81
C PRO A 591 37.39 12.02 -1.55
N ILE A 592 36.36 12.85 -1.74
CA ILE A 592 35.63 13.54 -0.69
C ILE A 592 34.15 13.15 -0.76
N GLN A 593 33.57 12.80 0.40
CA GLN A 593 32.13 12.57 0.52
C GLN A 593 31.41 13.91 0.75
N TYR A 594 30.67 14.37 -0.26
CA TYR A 594 29.85 15.58 -0.22
C TYR A 594 28.42 15.32 0.25
N GLU A 595 27.92 14.10 0.06
CA GLU A 595 26.58 13.67 0.47
C GLU A 595 26.61 12.32 1.19
N GLN A 596 25.71 12.16 2.16
CA GLN A 596 25.39 10.86 2.76
C GLN A 596 24.02 10.43 2.27
N ASP A 597 23.85 9.15 1.93
CA ASP A 597 22.60 8.59 1.43
C ASP A 597 21.53 8.55 2.53
N GLN A 598 20.88 9.68 2.78
CA GLN A 598 19.70 9.75 3.63
C GLN A 598 18.49 9.26 2.83
N SER A 599 18.46 7.95 2.57
CA SER A 599 17.41 7.22 1.83
C SER A 599 16.06 7.14 2.57
N SER A 600 15.73 8.17 3.35
CA SER A 600 14.60 8.22 4.28
C SER A 600 13.64 9.35 3.91
N PRO A 601 12.48 9.05 3.28
CA PRO A 601 11.46 10.05 2.98
C PRO A 601 10.75 10.48 4.28
N PHE A 602 11.35 11.43 5.00
CA PHE A 602 10.75 12.07 6.16
C PHE A 602 10.21 13.45 5.76
N LEU A 603 8.88 13.63 5.82
CA LEU A 603 8.16 14.84 5.37
C LEU A 603 8.63 16.17 5.98
N GLY A 604 9.46 16.15 7.03
CA GLY A 604 10.08 17.34 7.63
C GLY A 604 11.56 17.56 7.31
N ARG A 605 12.25 16.67 6.57
CA ARG A 605 13.69 16.82 6.26
C ARG A 605 13.97 17.40 4.88
N ASP A 606 13.11 17.18 3.89
CA ASP A 606 13.29 17.74 2.54
C ASP A 606 13.30 19.28 2.51
N TYR A 607 12.60 19.93 3.45
CA TYR A 607 12.64 21.39 3.65
C TYR A 607 13.97 21.90 4.24
N ILE A 608 14.80 21.03 4.82
CA ILE A 608 16.11 21.35 5.37
C ILE A 608 17.15 20.38 4.81
N LYS A 609 17.23 20.33 3.47
CA LYS A 609 18.43 19.88 2.76
C LYS A 609 19.54 20.92 2.96
N ASN A 610 20.15 20.88 4.15
CA ASN A 610 21.44 21.49 4.41
C ASN A 610 22.49 20.77 3.57
N ALA A 611 22.63 21.17 2.30
CA ALA A 611 23.78 20.82 1.48
C ALA A 611 25.03 21.15 2.29
N SER A 612 25.83 20.15 2.63
CA SER A 612 26.98 20.29 3.54
C SER A 612 28.21 20.89 2.85
N PHE A 613 27.96 21.61 1.75
CA PHE A 613 28.91 22.14 0.79
C PHE A 613 28.38 23.46 0.23
N SER A 614 29.28 24.31 -0.28
CA SER A 614 28.89 25.63 -0.79
C SER A 614 28.13 25.54 -2.12
N SER A 615 27.40 26.60 -2.47
CA SER A 615 26.72 26.71 -3.77
C SER A 615 27.68 26.56 -4.97
N LYS A 616 28.94 26.96 -4.82
CA LYS A 616 30.00 26.73 -5.83
C LYS A 616 30.28 25.24 -6.01
N VAL A 617 30.45 24.50 -4.92
CA VAL A 617 30.67 23.03 -4.97
C VAL A 617 29.44 22.33 -5.54
N GLY A 618 28.22 22.78 -5.21
CA GLY A 618 26.99 22.27 -5.83
C GLY A 618 26.97 22.47 -7.36
N HIS A 619 27.40 23.63 -7.83
CA HIS A 619 27.52 23.90 -9.27
C HIS A 619 28.60 23.03 -9.95
N GLU A 620 29.72 22.78 -9.28
CA GLU A 620 30.79 21.90 -9.77
C GLU A 620 30.33 20.42 -9.82
N ILE A 621 29.57 19.96 -8.82
CA ILE A 621 28.89 18.65 -8.82
C ILE A 621 27.96 18.51 -10.03
N ASP A 622 27.10 19.51 -10.29
CA ASP A 622 26.17 19.50 -11.43
C ASP A 622 26.87 19.50 -12.80
N ILE A 623 28.07 20.09 -12.89
CA ILE A 623 28.91 20.05 -14.09
C ILE A 623 29.48 18.64 -14.29
N GLU A 624 30.09 18.04 -13.27
CA GLU A 624 30.65 16.68 -13.34
C GLU A 624 29.58 15.64 -13.70
N ILE A 625 28.39 15.70 -13.09
CA ILE A 625 27.26 14.81 -13.40
C ILE A 625 26.86 14.98 -14.88
N ARG A 626 26.76 16.21 -15.39
CA ARG A 626 26.40 16.48 -16.79
C ARG A 626 27.45 15.97 -17.77
N GLN A 627 28.74 16.09 -17.45
CA GLN A 627 29.84 15.55 -18.24
C GLN A 627 29.78 14.01 -18.28
N ILE A 628 29.72 13.36 -17.11
CA ILE A 628 29.62 11.89 -16.99
C ILE A 628 28.45 11.33 -17.82
N ILE A 629 27.28 11.96 -17.76
CA ILE A 629 26.10 11.54 -18.54
C ILE A 629 26.31 11.79 -20.04
N SER A 630 26.85 12.93 -20.43
CA SER A 630 27.03 13.32 -21.84
C SER A 630 28.09 12.45 -22.54
N ASP A 631 29.21 12.16 -21.88
CA ASP A 631 30.26 11.28 -22.38
C ASP A 631 29.77 9.82 -22.48
N SER A 632 28.98 9.38 -21.50
CA SER A 632 28.37 8.04 -21.51
C SER A 632 27.27 7.92 -22.58
N TYR A 633 26.48 8.98 -22.80
CA TYR A 633 25.49 9.04 -23.88
C TYR A 633 26.17 8.99 -25.26
N LYS A 634 27.21 9.81 -25.46
CA LYS A 634 27.99 9.79 -26.70
C LYS A 634 28.60 8.40 -26.92
N LYS A 635 29.20 7.79 -25.89
CA LYS A 635 29.77 6.45 -25.99
C LYS A 635 28.72 5.39 -26.35
N ALA A 636 27.50 5.50 -25.82
CA ALA A 636 26.39 4.62 -26.21
C ALA A 636 25.98 4.82 -27.68
N PHE A 637 25.84 6.08 -28.12
CA PHE A 637 25.54 6.46 -29.50
C PHE A 637 26.59 5.93 -30.48
N ASP A 638 27.88 6.21 -30.23
CA ASP A 638 29.00 5.73 -31.04
C ASP A 638 29.00 4.18 -31.10
N THR A 639 28.82 3.51 -29.96
CA THR A 639 28.77 2.03 -29.89
C THR A 639 27.62 1.42 -30.69
N ILE A 640 26.44 2.05 -30.71
CA ILE A 640 25.29 1.56 -31.49
C ILE A 640 25.50 1.85 -32.98
N ASN A 641 26.03 3.01 -33.33
CA ASN A 641 26.31 3.39 -34.72
C ASN A 641 27.36 2.49 -35.37
N ASP A 642 28.38 2.06 -34.62
CA ASP A 642 29.36 1.05 -35.05
C ASP A 642 28.76 -0.37 -35.21
N ASN A 643 27.55 -0.61 -34.70
CA ASN A 643 26.94 -1.95 -34.59
C ASN A 643 25.48 -2.00 -35.11
N LEU A 644 25.10 -1.11 -36.04
CA LEU A 644 23.73 -1.00 -36.58
C LEU A 644 23.13 -2.33 -37.08
N LEU A 645 23.95 -3.20 -37.69
CA LEU A 645 23.49 -4.52 -38.15
C LEU A 645 22.98 -5.38 -36.99
N LEU A 646 23.63 -5.33 -35.82
CA LEU A 646 23.20 -6.05 -34.63
C LEU A 646 21.95 -5.42 -33.99
N LEU A 647 21.79 -4.09 -34.09
CA LEU A 647 20.60 -3.38 -33.61
C LEU A 647 19.35 -3.81 -34.41
N GLU A 648 19.41 -3.77 -35.74
CA GLU A 648 18.32 -4.18 -36.62
C GLU A 648 17.96 -5.66 -36.39
N LEU A 649 18.97 -6.54 -36.36
CA LEU A 649 18.84 -7.98 -36.16
C LEU A 649 18.17 -8.37 -34.82
N ILE A 650 18.55 -7.71 -33.72
CA ILE A 650 17.91 -7.91 -32.40
C ILE A 650 16.47 -7.36 -32.44
N LYS A 651 16.24 -6.20 -33.05
CA LYS A 651 14.89 -5.61 -33.19
C LYS A 651 13.94 -6.50 -33.99
N ASP A 652 14.38 -7.08 -35.11
CA ASP A 652 13.52 -7.94 -35.92
C ASP A 652 13.17 -9.23 -35.18
N THR A 653 14.17 -9.84 -34.52
CA THR A 653 13.95 -11.01 -33.66
C THR A 653 12.99 -10.68 -32.48
N LEU A 654 13.05 -9.47 -31.90
CA LEU A 654 12.11 -9.02 -30.87
C LEU A 654 10.69 -8.84 -31.41
N LEU A 655 10.53 -8.37 -32.65
CA LEU A 655 9.21 -8.22 -33.27
C LEU A 655 8.56 -9.57 -33.57
N GLU A 656 9.35 -10.57 -33.99
CA GLU A 656 8.88 -11.95 -34.22
C GLU A 656 8.56 -12.72 -32.93
N LYS A 657 9.49 -12.74 -31.95
CA LYS A 657 9.37 -13.59 -30.76
C LYS A 657 8.79 -12.91 -29.52
N GLU A 658 8.68 -11.59 -29.52
CA GLU A 658 8.36 -10.72 -28.36
C GLU A 658 9.35 -10.78 -27.18
N THR A 659 10.21 -11.80 -27.11
CA THR A 659 11.16 -12.05 -26.03
C THR A 659 12.37 -12.85 -26.56
N ILE A 660 13.58 -12.51 -26.12
CA ILE A 660 14.84 -13.19 -26.47
C ILE A 660 15.64 -13.46 -25.19
N VAL A 661 16.30 -14.62 -25.10
CA VAL A 661 17.08 -15.09 -23.93
C VAL A 661 18.58 -15.11 -24.24
N TYR A 662 19.44 -15.00 -23.23
CA TYR A 662 20.91 -14.89 -23.34
C TYR A 662 21.56 -15.74 -24.44
N GLU A 663 21.23 -17.04 -24.53
CA GLU A 663 21.82 -17.96 -25.51
C GLU A 663 21.53 -17.53 -26.96
N GLU A 664 20.28 -17.11 -27.23
CA GLU A 664 19.87 -16.59 -28.53
C GLU A 664 20.53 -15.22 -28.83
N ILE A 665 20.65 -14.35 -27.82
CA ILE A 665 21.33 -13.05 -27.92
C ILE A 665 22.82 -13.24 -28.24
N GLN A 666 23.47 -14.22 -27.61
CA GLN A 666 24.87 -14.55 -27.84
C GLN A 666 25.07 -15.16 -29.23
N GLN A 667 24.16 -16.01 -29.70
CA GLN A 667 24.18 -16.53 -31.08
C GLN A 667 24.07 -15.38 -32.09
N LEU A 668 23.06 -14.52 -31.97
CA LEU A 668 22.86 -13.32 -32.81
C LEU A 668 24.12 -12.43 -32.86
N ALA A 669 24.75 -12.21 -31.70
CA ALA A 669 25.96 -11.40 -31.58
C ALA A 669 27.24 -12.05 -32.15
N GLN A 670 27.26 -13.38 -32.34
CA GLN A 670 28.40 -14.13 -32.89
C GLN A 670 28.25 -14.46 -34.38
N THR A 671 27.04 -14.79 -34.84
CA THR A 671 26.77 -15.19 -36.24
C THR A 671 26.38 -14.02 -37.14
N LEU A 672 25.93 -12.89 -36.56
CA LEU A 672 25.34 -11.74 -37.29
C LEU A 672 24.24 -12.15 -38.29
N SER A 673 23.58 -13.27 -38.01
CA SER A 673 22.61 -13.93 -38.90
C SER A 673 21.31 -14.21 -38.13
N PRO A 674 20.14 -14.19 -38.78
CA PRO A 674 18.87 -14.50 -38.11
C PRO A 674 18.91 -15.89 -37.47
N LEU A 675 18.23 -16.03 -36.33
CA LEU A 675 18.07 -17.34 -35.70
C LEU A 675 17.29 -18.28 -36.63
N PRO A 676 17.63 -19.58 -36.70
CA PRO A 676 16.83 -20.53 -37.46
C PRO A 676 15.41 -20.55 -36.89
N THR A 677 14.43 -20.23 -37.74
CA THR A 677 13.01 -20.32 -37.38
C THR A 677 12.71 -21.75 -36.97
N LYS A 678 12.25 -21.94 -35.71
CA LYS A 678 11.68 -23.21 -35.28
C LYS A 678 10.41 -23.45 -36.07
N VAL A 679 10.53 -24.18 -37.17
CA VAL A 679 9.38 -24.74 -37.89
C VAL A 679 8.64 -25.63 -36.88
N THR A 680 7.46 -25.20 -36.46
CA THR A 680 6.57 -25.99 -35.61
C THR A 680 5.97 -27.10 -36.45
N THR A 681 6.72 -28.19 -36.63
CA THR A 681 6.19 -29.44 -37.15
C THR A 681 5.18 -29.99 -36.16
N ASP A 682 3.92 -30.13 -36.59
CA ASP A 682 2.83 -30.72 -35.80
C ASP A 682 3.06 -32.23 -35.56
N GLU A 683 3.97 -32.54 -34.66
CA GLU A 683 4.20 -33.87 -34.09
C GLU A 683 3.69 -33.92 -32.64
N ASN A 684 2.45 -33.45 -32.43
CA ASN A 684 1.62 -33.79 -31.26
C ASN A 684 1.22 -35.29 -31.31
N LYS A 685 2.21 -36.19 -31.31
CA LYS A 685 1.99 -37.61 -31.04
C LYS A 685 1.60 -37.75 -29.58
N ALA A 686 0.29 -37.88 -29.35
CA ALA A 686 -0.27 -38.13 -28.04
C ALA A 686 0.27 -39.46 -27.48
N VAL A 687 1.27 -39.37 -26.59
CA VAL A 687 1.80 -40.51 -25.82
C VAL A 687 0.63 -41.16 -25.08
N LYS A 688 0.48 -42.48 -25.22
CA LYS A 688 -0.68 -43.16 -24.66
C LYS A 688 -0.50 -43.31 -23.15
N PRO A 689 -1.54 -43.10 -22.32
CA PRO A 689 -1.41 -43.21 -20.86
C PRO A 689 -0.88 -44.56 -20.34
N ALA A 690 -0.92 -45.62 -21.14
CA ALA A 690 -0.40 -46.94 -20.80
C ALA A 690 1.14 -47.00 -20.71
N GLU A 691 1.86 -46.31 -21.61
CA GLU A 691 3.34 -46.38 -21.65
C GLU A 691 3.95 -45.72 -20.41
N ILE A 692 3.34 -44.62 -19.94
CA ILE A 692 3.70 -43.94 -18.69
C ILE A 692 3.42 -44.83 -17.46
N LEU A 693 2.41 -45.70 -17.53
CA LEU A 693 2.01 -46.57 -16.42
C LEU A 693 3.04 -47.69 -16.17
N GLU A 694 3.65 -48.24 -17.23
CA GLU A 694 4.73 -49.24 -17.11
C GLU A 694 6.06 -48.65 -16.61
N GLU A 695 6.30 -47.36 -16.82
CA GLU A 695 7.47 -46.66 -16.25
C GLU A 695 7.23 -46.30 -14.77
N LEU A 696 5.99 -45.94 -14.40
CA LEU A 696 5.60 -45.66 -13.01
C LEU A 696 5.62 -46.90 -12.10
N LEU A 697 5.44 -48.10 -12.64
CA LEU A 697 5.45 -49.37 -11.89
C LEU A 697 6.85 -49.95 -11.62
N LYS A 698 7.92 -49.24 -12.04
CA LYS A 698 9.33 -49.67 -11.85
C LYS A 698 10.07 -48.90 -10.76
N VAL A 699 9.37 -48.10 -9.97
CA VAL A 699 9.92 -47.37 -8.81
C VAL A 699 9.37 -48.03 -7.55
N GLU A 700 10.03 -49.09 -7.11
CA GLU A 700 9.90 -49.57 -5.73
C GLU A 700 10.58 -48.56 -4.78
N PRO A 701 10.13 -48.42 -3.52
CA PRO A 701 10.82 -47.60 -2.54
C PRO A 701 12.15 -48.26 -2.14
N GLU A 702 13.20 -47.46 -2.00
CA GLU A 702 14.41 -47.88 -1.29
C GLU A 702 14.12 -47.77 0.22
N ASP A 703 14.32 -48.85 0.98
CA ASP A 703 14.18 -48.87 2.44
C ASP A 703 15.46 -48.34 3.12
N ASP A 704 15.32 -47.33 3.98
CA ASP A 704 16.43 -46.61 4.65
C ASP A 704 17.08 -47.41 5.81
N GLU A 705 17.70 -48.58 5.55
CA GLU A 705 18.47 -49.34 6.57
C GLU A 705 19.88 -49.82 6.12
N GLU A 706 20.73 -48.97 5.52
CA GLU A 706 22.20 -49.23 5.50
C GLU A 706 23.09 -47.98 5.25
N SER A 707 23.25 -47.06 6.23
CA SER A 707 24.29 -46.00 6.12
C SER A 707 24.99 -45.49 7.40
N GLU A 708 24.63 -45.93 8.61
CA GLU A 708 25.32 -45.55 9.85
C GLU A 708 26.59 -46.40 10.17
N GLU A 709 27.49 -46.60 9.20
CA GLU A 709 28.80 -47.24 9.50
C GLU A 709 30.00 -46.73 8.65
N LYS A 710 29.86 -45.65 7.87
CA LYS A 710 30.91 -45.18 6.94
C LYS A 710 31.32 -43.70 7.08
N SER A 711 30.89 -43.00 8.13
CA SER A 711 31.29 -41.62 8.44
C SER A 711 32.63 -41.51 9.18
N ASP A 712 32.96 -42.47 10.05
CA ASP A 712 34.08 -42.39 11.01
C ASP A 712 35.49 -42.60 10.43
N LYS A 713 35.64 -42.68 9.10
CA LYS A 713 36.93 -42.93 8.43
C LYS A 713 37.26 -41.99 7.26
N GLN A 714 36.81 -40.73 7.34
CA GLN A 714 37.31 -39.66 6.42
C GLN A 714 37.73 -38.34 7.11
N SER A 715 37.77 -38.30 8.44
CA SER A 715 38.16 -37.13 9.23
C SER A 715 39.68 -37.00 9.50
N ASN A 716 40.55 -37.73 8.79
CA ASN A 716 41.99 -37.71 9.09
C ASN A 716 42.94 -38.03 7.91
N SER A 717 42.93 -37.25 6.83
CA SER A 717 43.94 -37.37 5.75
C SER A 717 44.19 -36.11 4.91
N GLN A 718 44.42 -34.95 5.53
CA GLN A 718 45.00 -33.80 4.80
C GLN A 718 45.90 -32.87 5.63
N SER A 719 46.74 -33.45 6.50
CA SER A 719 47.86 -32.77 7.15
C SER A 719 49.22 -33.28 6.62
N GLU A 720 50.10 -32.31 6.33
CA GLU A 720 51.56 -32.42 6.12
C GLU A 720 52.16 -33.58 5.28
N LYS A 721 52.59 -33.25 4.05
CA LYS A 721 53.77 -33.92 3.46
C LYS A 721 55.02 -33.61 4.29
N LYS A 722 55.48 -34.52 5.16
CA LYS A 722 56.82 -34.46 5.78
C LYS A 722 57.50 -35.82 5.93
N SER A 723 58.70 -35.89 5.36
CA SER A 723 59.89 -36.62 5.86
C SER A 723 59.79 -38.10 6.29
N SER A 724 60.05 -38.98 5.30
CA SER A 724 61.15 -39.97 5.33
C SER A 724 61.23 -41.12 6.36
N LYS A 725 61.61 -42.31 5.84
CA LYS A 725 62.25 -43.47 6.54
C LYS A 725 61.38 -44.22 7.56
N LYS A 726 61.56 -45.52 7.82
CA LYS A 726 62.16 -46.70 7.12
C LYS A 726 61.93 -47.90 8.09
N CYS A 727 61.86 -49.14 7.61
CA CYS A 727 61.89 -50.39 8.41
C CYS A 727 60.64 -50.66 9.28
N ASP A 728 60.32 -51.90 9.71
CA ASP A 728 60.46 -53.24 9.09
C ASP A 728 59.59 -54.27 9.85
N CYS A 729 59.39 -55.46 9.25
CA CYS A 729 59.12 -56.76 9.90
C CYS A 729 57.91 -56.99 10.86
N THR A 730 56.88 -57.67 10.32
CA THR A 730 56.32 -58.98 10.78
C THR A 730 56.09 -59.29 12.29
N PHE A 731 54.86 -59.67 12.66
CA PHE A 731 54.39 -61.03 13.07
C PHE A 731 52.88 -60.93 13.42
N ASN A 732 51.91 -61.69 12.88
CA ASN A 732 51.59 -63.13 12.91
C ASN A 732 50.94 -63.65 14.23
N HIS A 733 49.64 -64.01 14.17
CA HIS A 733 48.94 -65.13 14.87
C HIS A 733 48.96 -65.23 16.43
N ASN A 734 47.94 -65.76 17.14
CA ASN A 734 46.52 -66.10 16.87
C ASN A 734 45.83 -66.49 18.21
N ASP A 735 44.49 -66.69 18.22
CA ASP A 735 43.66 -67.58 19.10
C ASP A 735 43.72 -67.43 20.65
N ASP A 736 42.65 -67.58 21.46
CA ASP A 736 41.18 -67.50 21.25
C ASP A 736 40.55 -66.76 22.50
N GLU A 737 39.66 -67.19 23.42
CA GLU A 737 38.78 -68.36 23.66
C GLU A 737 37.74 -68.01 24.80
N TYR A 738 36.52 -68.59 24.79
CA TYR A 738 35.44 -68.50 25.82
C TYR A 738 34.82 -67.10 26.15
N SER A 739 33.55 -66.92 26.62
CA SER A 739 32.31 -67.71 26.57
C SER A 739 31.08 -67.00 27.21
N ASP A 740 29.87 -67.44 26.85
CA ASP A 740 28.63 -67.57 27.67
C ASP A 740 27.84 -66.36 28.23
N HIS A 741 26.52 -66.37 27.94
CA HIS A 741 25.31 -66.29 28.82
C HIS A 741 25.26 -65.30 30.03
N GLU A 742 24.12 -64.69 30.45
CA GLU A 742 22.70 -64.74 30.04
C GLU A 742 21.86 -63.56 30.62
N ASP A 743 20.63 -63.40 30.14
CA ASP A 743 19.42 -62.84 30.81
C ASP A 743 19.50 -61.59 31.73
N LYS A 744 19.01 -60.44 31.22
CA LYS A 744 17.64 -59.94 31.53
C LYS A 744 17.17 -58.71 30.76
#